data_AF-A0A2M7V7M6-F1
#
_entry.id   AF-A0A2M7V7M6-F1
#
_cell.length_a   1.000
_cell.length_b   1.000
_cell.length_c   1.000
_cell.angle_alpha   90.00
_cell.angle_beta   90.00
_cell.angle_gamma   90.00
#
_symmetry.space_group_name_H-M   'P 1'
#
loop_
_entity.id
_entity.type
_entity.pdbx_description
1 polymer ?
#
loop_
_entity_poly.entity_id
_entity_poly.type
_entity_poly.pdbx_seq_one_letter_code
_entity_poly.pdbx_strand_id
1 'polypeptide(L)'
;MVYYVHMKHITKRILATVIAFGLVMPQTAFLATDAPFNPNFLLSDEELQSWESMSRTDIQAFLDGRQSYLSTYRTEDKNGVQRLAADIIYNAAAENKINPKYVLVKLQKEQSLITAQQPTQKQLDGATGYGISDGCGWDCATYKNNQGFGKQVDSAAAIMRWYYDNVSSQSWIKRPPLSYTIDGEFITPASLATGFLYTYTPHLQGNKNFWSLWQSWFDQVYPDGTILKTDTDPTVYLIQSGKKRAFASMTALATRYDPKRIIIVPSTELSRYDKGSDISLPNYSVVNAGGTYYLLDYDTKRPFASSDTVRQLGYNPDEILDATQDELTTYTNGKIISAENADPLGQVVQLKENSALYYIQDNEYHLIYDKAIQKENFPHLKITPGTLEKLKGLTQGEPVKMKNGTLVLVQGDNKVYVIENGKKRHIASEAVFAGLGYDSKNIVTINEFAGIIHETGEPIYLRNDVVTTAPSTNATPQTETSTSTEEPVQTQNSTPIEDRMIRTPQDQLSFIGKKFETSIDSYIIADYATGSILAGKNIDTVRPTASLAKVMTTYMLMKEGLNLNASVVYNSATQKTPPEFHRYRITDGERVRNADLLGAVLISSMNTPVRMLVSSVTNNEAGFVSKINAQLKDWGLTSSSWKDVYGGAIDNNTTAREYLTIFTKATTNATLKQYLGTPSYSYDEMLDLDGQPHHFDDHSNDLMKDNSLSFSIMASKTGYIYESGDNIAMLVQRKSDGKQFVVIALGNPEHGNRFSSPKALTEWAMTQF
;
A
#
# COMPACT_ATOMS: atom_id res chain seq x y z
N MET A 1 -59.17 -17.85 -6.38
CA MET A 1 -60.64 -18.03 -6.28
C MET A 1 -61.07 -17.38 -4.97
N VAL A 2 -62.01 -16.45 -5.07
CA VAL A 2 -62.36 -15.41 -4.07
C VAL A 2 -63.45 -15.91 -3.09
N TYR A 3 -63.62 -15.16 -1.99
CA TYR A 3 -64.77 -15.06 -1.04
C TYR A 3 -64.61 -15.87 0.26
N TYR A 4 -64.41 -15.31 1.48
CA TYR A 4 -64.90 -14.11 2.22
C TYR A 4 -66.40 -14.11 2.56
N VAL A 5 -66.74 -13.72 3.81
CA VAL A 5 -68.05 -13.33 4.45
C VAL A 5 -68.33 -14.18 5.72
N HIS A 6 -68.67 -13.72 6.94
CA HIS A 6 -69.11 -12.41 7.48
C HIS A 6 -68.96 -12.33 9.04
N MET A 7 -68.25 -11.30 9.52
CA MET A 7 -68.59 -10.19 10.44
C MET A 7 -69.80 -10.18 11.44
N LYS A 8 -69.52 -9.59 12.64
CA LYS A 8 -70.29 -8.68 13.58
C LYS A 8 -70.49 -9.24 15.00
N HIS A 9 -70.26 -8.51 16.11
CA HIS A 9 -70.71 -7.17 16.59
C HIS A 9 -69.60 -6.54 17.49
N ILE A 10 -69.23 -5.25 17.57
CA ILE A 10 -69.84 -3.90 17.72
C ILE A 10 -70.51 -3.58 19.08
N THR A 11 -69.83 -2.74 19.89
CA THR A 11 -70.35 -1.52 20.61
C THR A 11 -69.16 -0.80 21.31
N LYS A 12 -68.63 0.39 20.93
CA LYS A 12 -69.08 1.82 20.97
C LYS A 12 -69.42 2.30 22.42
N ARG A 13 -68.92 3.39 23.04
CA ARG A 13 -68.33 4.73 22.69
C ARG A 13 -67.62 5.30 23.96
N ILE A 14 -66.70 6.28 23.94
CA ILE A 14 -66.87 7.77 23.95
C ILE A 14 -65.41 8.33 23.97
N LEU A 15 -64.85 9.05 22.98
CA LEU A 15 -65.01 10.45 22.47
C LEU A 15 -63.71 11.27 22.71
N ALA A 16 -62.89 11.49 21.66
CA ALA A 16 -62.50 12.81 21.08
C ALA A 16 -61.19 13.42 21.67
N THR A 17 -60.23 14.01 20.96
CA THR A 17 -59.89 14.27 19.54
C THR A 17 -58.43 14.78 19.56
N VAL A 18 -57.59 14.44 18.57
CA VAL A 18 -56.71 15.36 17.78
C VAL A 18 -55.69 14.56 16.96
N ILE A 19 -55.73 14.88 15.67
CA ILE A 19 -54.96 14.48 14.49
C ILE A 19 -53.43 14.52 14.68
N ALA A 20 -52.72 13.49 14.19
CA ALA A 20 -51.54 13.67 13.34
C ALA A 20 -51.03 12.32 12.77
N PHE A 21 -50.82 12.31 11.45
CA PHE A 21 -50.13 11.27 10.69
C PHE A 21 -48.72 10.99 11.27
N GLY A 22 -48.42 9.73 11.57
CA GLY A 22 -47.07 9.25 11.80
C GLY A 22 -46.71 8.21 10.73
N LEU A 23 -45.89 8.63 9.76
CA LEU A 23 -45.27 7.76 8.77
C LEU A 23 -44.52 6.61 9.46
N VAL A 24 -44.73 5.40 8.95
CA VAL A 24 -43.83 4.26 9.17
C VAL A 24 -42.50 4.60 8.48
N MET A 25 -41.50 4.97 9.27
CA MET A 25 -40.12 5.06 8.79
C MET A 25 -39.57 3.63 8.62
N PRO A 26 -38.93 3.31 7.49
CA PRO A 26 -38.11 2.11 7.40
C PRO A 26 -36.88 2.30 8.28
N GLN A 27 -36.68 1.41 9.25
CA GLN A 27 -35.40 1.30 9.94
C GLN A 27 -34.39 0.72 8.95
N THR A 28 -33.56 1.59 8.36
CA THR A 28 -32.30 1.15 7.75
C THR A 28 -31.31 0.90 8.87
N ALA A 29 -31.24 -0.36 9.32
CA ALA A 29 -30.06 -0.85 10.00
C ALA A 29 -28.92 -0.83 8.97
N PHE A 30 -28.03 0.16 9.05
CA PHE A 30 -26.74 0.08 8.38
C PHE A 30 -25.83 -0.82 9.21
N LEU A 31 -25.52 -1.99 8.68
CA LEU A 31 -24.44 -2.83 9.20
C LEU A 31 -23.11 -2.14 8.88
N ALA A 32 -22.53 -1.46 9.86
CA ALA A 32 -21.14 -1.07 9.85
C ALA A 32 -20.29 -2.33 10.12
N THR A 33 -19.30 -2.60 9.28
CA THR A 33 -18.33 -3.66 9.54
C THR A 33 -17.19 -3.09 10.37
N ASP A 34 -17.10 -3.49 11.64
CA ASP A 34 -15.97 -3.21 12.53
C ASP A 34 -14.64 -3.66 11.90
N ALA A 35 -13.55 -2.96 12.18
CA ALA A 35 -12.21 -3.53 11.96
C ALA A 35 -12.11 -4.87 12.72
N PRO A 36 -11.58 -5.95 12.11
CA PRO A 36 -11.50 -7.22 12.80
C PRO A 36 -10.59 -7.08 14.02
N PHE A 37 -11.14 -7.33 15.20
CA PHE A 37 -10.36 -7.38 16.45
C PHE A 37 -9.25 -8.42 16.31
N ASN A 38 -7.99 -7.97 16.30
CA ASN A 38 -6.82 -8.84 16.30
C ASN A 38 -6.38 -9.10 17.76
N PRO A 39 -6.59 -10.31 18.30
CA PRO A 39 -6.25 -10.57 19.68
C PRO A 39 -4.74 -10.69 19.92
N ASN A 40 -3.92 -10.84 18.87
CA ASN A 40 -2.46 -10.92 18.96
C ASN A 40 -1.79 -9.54 19.02
N PHE A 41 -2.49 -8.47 18.65
CA PHE A 41 -1.94 -7.11 18.64
C PHE A 41 -2.98 -6.10 19.11
N LEU A 42 -2.83 -5.65 20.36
CA LEU A 42 -3.74 -4.69 20.99
C LEU A 42 -3.17 -3.28 20.99
N LEU A 43 -1.85 -3.17 21.20
CA LEU A 43 -1.13 -1.92 21.40
C LEU A 43 0.38 -2.15 21.18
N SER A 44 1.10 -1.24 20.53
CA SER A 44 2.57 -1.34 20.42
C SER A 44 3.30 -0.90 21.68
N ASP A 45 4.60 -1.24 21.77
CA ASP A 45 5.45 -0.83 22.89
C ASP A 45 5.73 0.67 22.88
N GLU A 46 5.85 1.26 21.69
CA GLU A 46 5.99 2.70 21.47
C GLU A 46 4.71 3.43 21.88
N GLU A 47 3.55 2.91 21.49
CA GLU A 47 2.27 3.49 21.88
C GLU A 47 2.10 3.45 23.40
N LEU A 48 2.38 2.33 24.08
CA LEU A 48 2.21 2.23 25.53
C LEU A 48 3.24 3.09 26.31
N GLN A 49 4.45 3.28 25.79
CA GLN A 49 5.51 4.06 26.45
C GLN A 49 5.54 5.55 26.04
N SER A 50 4.65 6.00 25.16
CA SER A 50 4.55 7.40 24.74
C SER A 50 3.92 8.28 25.84
N TRP A 51 4.66 8.45 26.93
CA TRP A 51 4.23 9.18 28.13
C TRP A 51 4.06 10.69 27.90
N GLU A 52 4.69 11.23 26.85
CA GLU A 52 4.57 12.63 26.42
C GLU A 52 3.39 12.88 25.46
N SER A 53 2.63 11.85 25.08
CA SER A 53 1.56 11.95 24.06
C SER A 53 0.31 12.73 24.48
N MET A 54 0.22 13.18 25.73
CA MET A 54 -0.77 14.14 26.19
C MET A 54 -0.18 15.05 27.27
N SER A 55 -0.28 16.36 27.08
CA SER A 55 -0.01 17.33 28.15
C SER A 55 -1.12 17.34 29.19
N ARG A 56 -0.88 18.01 30.33
CA ARG A 56 -1.93 18.30 31.34
C ARG A 56 -3.17 18.93 30.72
N THR A 57 -2.98 19.86 29.80
CA THR A 57 -4.06 20.56 29.10
C THR A 57 -4.84 19.62 28.18
N ASP A 58 -4.15 18.70 27.50
CA ASP A 58 -4.81 17.74 26.60
C ASP A 58 -5.67 16.73 27.38
N ILE A 59 -5.19 16.27 28.53
CA ILE A 59 -5.96 15.38 29.42
C ILE A 59 -7.19 16.11 29.96
N GLN A 60 -7.02 17.37 30.39
CA GLN A 60 -8.14 18.19 30.85
C GLN A 60 -9.19 18.39 29.75
N ALA A 61 -8.75 18.77 28.54
CA ALA A 61 -9.63 18.97 27.39
C ALA A 61 -10.37 17.69 26.99
N PHE A 62 -9.70 16.53 27.07
CA PHE A 62 -10.32 15.23 26.81
C PHE A 62 -11.44 14.92 27.81
N LEU A 63 -11.24 15.20 29.10
CA LEU A 63 -12.26 15.02 30.14
C LEU A 63 -13.43 16.00 29.98
N ASP A 64 -13.14 17.27 29.67
CA ASP A 64 -14.16 18.30 29.42
C ASP A 64 -15.02 17.96 28.19
N GLY A 65 -14.39 17.52 27.10
CA GLY A 65 -15.09 17.13 25.86
C GLY A 65 -16.03 15.93 26.04
N ARG A 66 -15.78 15.07 27.04
CA ARG A 66 -16.65 13.95 27.40
C ARG A 66 -17.66 14.29 28.50
N GLN A 67 -17.69 15.55 28.95
CA GLN A 67 -18.50 16.01 30.09
C GLN A 67 -18.29 15.13 31.34
N SER A 68 -17.05 14.68 31.53
CA SER A 68 -16.69 13.78 32.62
C SER A 68 -16.78 14.48 33.97
N TYR A 69 -17.27 13.78 35.00
CA TYR A 69 -17.13 14.23 36.39
C TYR A 69 -15.67 14.51 36.76
N LEU A 70 -14.73 13.74 36.19
CA LEU A 70 -13.31 13.90 36.46
C LEU A 70 -12.75 15.26 36.02
N SER A 71 -13.42 15.96 35.11
CA SER A 71 -12.90 17.23 34.57
C SER A 71 -12.81 18.34 35.62
N THR A 72 -13.61 18.27 36.69
CA THR A 72 -13.56 19.21 37.82
C THR A 72 -13.15 18.55 39.14
N TYR A 73 -12.94 17.23 39.12
CA TYR A 73 -12.70 16.45 40.33
C TYR A 73 -11.30 16.69 40.91
N ARG A 74 -11.25 16.99 42.22
CA ARG A 74 -10.01 17.17 42.99
C ARG A 74 -9.93 16.14 44.11
N THR A 75 -8.76 15.52 44.26
CA THR A 75 -8.53 14.47 45.25
C THR A 75 -7.04 14.31 45.55
N GLU A 76 -6.70 13.46 46.52
CA GLU A 76 -5.32 13.15 46.87
C GLU A 76 -4.65 12.29 45.77
N ASP A 77 -3.41 12.64 45.42
CA ASP A 77 -2.52 11.77 44.65
C ASP A 77 -1.94 10.64 45.53
N LYS A 78 -1.06 9.80 44.96
CA LYS A 78 -0.42 8.69 45.70
C LYS A 78 0.35 9.12 46.96
N ASN A 79 0.80 10.39 47.00
CA ASN A 79 1.58 10.98 48.09
C ASN A 79 0.71 11.79 49.06
N GLY A 80 -0.62 11.78 48.90
CA GLY A 80 -1.54 12.54 49.76
C GLY A 80 -1.71 14.01 49.35
N VAL A 81 -1.20 14.45 48.20
CA VAL A 81 -1.30 15.86 47.77
C VAL A 81 -2.58 16.08 46.97
N GLN A 82 -3.38 17.07 47.34
CA GLN A 82 -4.61 17.44 46.63
C GLN A 82 -4.32 18.02 45.24
N ARG A 83 -4.83 17.36 44.20
CA ARG A 83 -4.63 17.72 42.79
C ARG A 83 -5.91 17.54 41.97
N LEU A 84 -5.96 18.15 40.80
CA LEU A 84 -7.02 17.87 39.82
C LEU A 84 -6.80 16.48 39.22
N ALA A 85 -7.87 15.78 38.83
CA ALA A 85 -7.76 14.44 38.25
C ALA A 85 -6.83 14.42 37.00
N ALA A 86 -6.89 15.45 36.15
CA ALA A 86 -6.00 15.59 35.00
C ALA A 86 -4.50 15.67 35.40
N ASP A 87 -4.18 16.37 36.49
CA ASP A 87 -2.81 16.46 37.01
C ASP A 87 -2.34 15.11 37.57
N ILE A 88 -3.24 14.39 38.26
CA ILE A 88 -2.93 13.05 38.81
C ILE A 88 -2.61 12.08 37.67
N ILE A 89 -3.45 12.06 36.62
CA ILE A 89 -3.24 11.21 35.43
C ILE A 89 -1.92 11.56 34.74
N TYR A 90 -1.67 12.85 34.51
CA TYR A 90 -0.43 13.32 33.90
C TYR A 90 0.82 12.93 34.70
N ASN A 91 0.83 13.18 36.02
CA ASN A 91 1.98 12.88 36.87
C ASN A 91 2.24 11.37 36.95
N ALA A 92 1.19 10.56 37.13
CA ALA A 92 1.30 9.10 37.16
C ALA A 92 1.88 8.55 35.84
N ALA A 93 1.40 9.04 34.70
CA ALA A 93 1.88 8.66 33.39
C ALA A 93 3.36 9.04 33.18
N ALA A 94 3.72 10.29 33.48
CA ALA A 94 5.08 10.81 33.31
C ALA A 94 6.10 10.13 34.23
N GLU A 95 5.77 9.98 35.52
CA GLU A 95 6.66 9.35 36.50
C GLU A 95 6.95 7.88 36.17
N ASN A 96 5.95 7.17 35.64
CA ASN A 96 6.08 5.76 35.27
C ASN A 96 6.46 5.55 33.79
N LYS A 97 6.64 6.60 33.00
CA LYS A 97 6.92 6.52 31.55
C LYS A 97 5.89 5.66 30.80
N ILE A 98 4.61 5.85 31.09
CA ILE A 98 3.47 5.18 30.43
C ILE A 98 2.55 6.21 29.80
N ASN A 99 1.94 5.86 28.67
CA ASN A 99 1.03 6.71 27.91
C ASN A 99 -0.22 7.13 28.73
N PRO A 100 -0.51 8.44 28.88
CA PRO A 100 -1.74 8.91 29.54
C PRO A 100 -3.03 8.38 28.93
N LYS A 101 -3.07 8.15 27.61
CA LYS A 101 -4.20 7.56 26.87
C LYS A 101 -4.55 6.17 27.41
N TYR A 102 -3.56 5.36 27.80
CA TYR A 102 -3.79 4.05 28.41
C TYR A 102 -4.52 4.18 29.76
N VAL A 103 -4.11 5.14 30.60
CA VAL A 103 -4.76 5.41 31.88
C VAL A 103 -6.21 5.84 31.67
N LEU A 104 -6.48 6.69 30.67
CA LEU A 104 -7.82 7.12 30.30
C LEU A 104 -8.70 5.94 29.84
N VAL A 105 -8.19 5.06 28.97
CA VAL A 105 -8.92 3.83 28.58
C VAL A 105 -9.20 2.96 29.80
N LYS A 106 -8.24 2.80 30.71
CA LYS A 106 -8.42 2.01 31.94
C LYS A 106 -9.52 2.57 32.84
N LEU A 107 -9.52 3.88 33.09
CA LEU A 107 -10.56 4.54 33.89
C LEU A 107 -11.98 4.29 33.33
N GLN A 108 -12.12 4.25 32.01
CA GLN A 108 -13.38 3.92 31.36
C GLN A 108 -13.71 2.44 31.40
N LYS A 109 -12.78 1.59 30.97
CA LYS A 109 -13.01 0.15 30.88
C LYS A 109 -13.39 -0.44 32.23
N GLU A 110 -12.79 0.05 33.31
CA GLU A 110 -12.90 -0.55 34.63
C GLU A 110 -14.06 0.03 35.44
N GLN A 111 -14.30 1.34 35.37
CA GLN A 111 -15.31 2.00 36.22
C GLN A 111 -16.16 3.05 35.47
N SER A 112 -16.08 3.12 34.13
CA SER A 112 -16.78 4.08 33.26
C SER A 112 -16.55 5.55 33.62
N LEU A 113 -15.42 5.87 34.26
CA LEU A 113 -15.21 7.20 34.85
C LEU A 113 -15.00 8.32 33.83
N ILE A 114 -14.59 8.01 32.59
CA ILE A 114 -14.42 9.03 31.55
C ILE A 114 -15.77 9.59 31.08
N THR A 115 -16.82 8.79 31.08
CA THR A 115 -18.16 9.19 30.61
C THR A 115 -19.17 9.38 31.75
N ALA A 116 -18.82 9.03 32.98
CA ALA A 116 -19.69 9.19 34.13
C ALA A 116 -19.82 10.66 34.55
N GLN A 117 -21.07 11.12 34.69
CA GLN A 117 -21.38 12.45 35.25
C GLN A 117 -21.53 12.44 36.78
N GLN A 118 -21.85 11.28 37.37
CA GLN A 118 -22.06 11.12 38.82
C GLN A 118 -21.50 9.77 39.30
N PRO A 119 -20.17 9.60 39.37
CA PRO A 119 -19.55 8.36 39.83
C PRO A 119 -19.74 8.18 41.34
N THR A 120 -19.89 6.93 41.77
CA THR A 120 -19.91 6.55 43.18
C THR A 120 -18.51 6.62 43.79
N GLN A 121 -18.40 6.79 45.11
CA GLN A 121 -17.11 6.75 45.80
C GLN A 121 -16.38 5.42 45.56
N LYS A 122 -17.13 4.30 45.48
CA LYS A 122 -16.56 2.99 45.16
C LYS A 122 -15.88 2.96 43.78
N GLN A 123 -16.49 3.60 42.78
CA GLN A 123 -15.88 3.73 41.44
C GLN A 123 -14.59 4.55 41.51
N LEU A 124 -14.56 5.65 42.26
CA LEU A 124 -13.36 6.47 42.43
C LEU A 124 -12.27 5.75 43.22
N ASP A 125 -12.65 4.97 44.22
CA ASP A 125 -11.74 4.20 45.08
C ASP A 125 -11.08 3.01 44.38
N GLY A 126 -11.76 2.43 43.38
CA GLY A 126 -11.27 1.35 42.52
C GLY A 126 -11.10 1.75 41.06
N ALA A 127 -10.74 3.01 40.81
CA ALA A 127 -10.83 3.68 39.50
C ALA A 127 -10.25 2.90 38.30
N THR A 128 -9.19 2.10 38.51
CA THR A 128 -8.52 1.34 37.45
C THR A 128 -8.60 -0.19 37.66
N GLY A 129 -9.33 -0.62 38.69
CA GLY A 129 -9.42 -2.01 39.12
C GLY A 129 -8.11 -2.59 39.65
N TYR A 130 -7.12 -1.76 39.98
CA TYR A 130 -5.82 -2.25 40.43
C TYR A 130 -5.91 -2.96 41.79
N GLY A 131 -5.33 -4.16 41.85
CA GLY A 131 -5.30 -4.99 43.05
C GLY A 131 -6.57 -5.81 43.31
N ILE A 132 -7.53 -5.80 42.38
CA ILE A 132 -8.75 -6.62 42.41
C ILE A 132 -8.50 -7.88 41.57
N SER A 133 -8.72 -9.06 42.15
CA SER A 133 -8.57 -10.35 41.46
C SER A 133 -9.80 -11.23 41.69
N ASP A 134 -10.04 -12.21 40.82
CA ASP A 134 -11.24 -13.06 40.88
C ASP A 134 -11.42 -13.82 42.20
N GLY A 135 -10.33 -14.11 42.91
CA GLY A 135 -10.37 -14.85 44.17
C GLY A 135 -10.81 -14.04 45.40
N CYS A 136 -10.55 -12.73 45.42
CA CYS A 136 -10.84 -11.87 46.58
C CYS A 136 -11.63 -10.60 46.25
N GLY A 137 -11.84 -10.27 44.98
CA GLY A 137 -12.60 -9.11 44.54
C GLY A 137 -12.17 -7.82 45.24
N TRP A 138 -13.15 -7.10 45.80
CA TRP A 138 -12.94 -5.84 46.53
C TRP A 138 -12.34 -6.03 47.93
N ASP A 139 -12.15 -7.27 48.38
CA ASP A 139 -11.57 -7.58 49.68
C ASP A 139 -10.06 -7.84 49.64
N CYS A 140 -9.47 -7.87 48.45
CA CYS A 140 -8.03 -8.08 48.26
C CYS A 140 -7.20 -7.05 49.05
N ALA A 141 -6.20 -7.53 49.79
CA ALA A 141 -5.28 -6.66 50.54
C ALA A 141 -4.56 -5.66 49.63
N THR A 142 -4.19 -6.08 48.42
CA THR A 142 -3.58 -5.22 47.40
C THR A 142 -4.50 -4.07 47.00
N TYR A 143 -5.80 -4.32 46.80
CA TYR A 143 -6.78 -3.27 46.56
C TYR A 143 -6.91 -2.34 47.78
N LYS A 144 -7.08 -2.88 48.99
CA LYS A 144 -7.24 -2.09 50.23
C LYS A 144 -6.05 -1.15 50.48
N ASN A 145 -4.84 -1.57 50.15
CA ASN A 145 -3.63 -0.74 50.27
C ASN A 145 -3.53 0.35 49.19
N ASN A 146 -4.18 0.16 48.05
CA ASN A 146 -4.16 1.07 46.90
C ASN A 146 -5.54 1.71 46.64
N GLN A 147 -6.39 1.78 47.66
CA GLN A 147 -7.71 2.39 47.56
C GLN A 147 -7.57 3.91 47.39
N GLY A 148 -8.37 4.47 46.48
CA GLY A 148 -8.43 5.90 46.19
C GLY A 148 -7.91 6.24 44.80
N PHE A 149 -8.55 7.22 44.16
CA PHE A 149 -8.31 7.57 42.75
C PHE A 149 -6.83 7.79 42.44
N GLY A 150 -6.12 8.58 43.24
CA GLY A 150 -4.70 8.86 43.03
C GLY A 150 -3.81 7.61 43.06
N LYS A 151 -4.03 6.72 44.03
CA LYS A 151 -3.28 5.47 44.17
C LYS A 151 -3.62 4.48 43.06
N GLN A 152 -4.89 4.38 42.67
CA GLN A 152 -5.35 3.53 41.57
C GLN A 152 -4.76 3.96 40.22
N VAL A 153 -4.76 5.26 39.94
CA VAL A 153 -4.20 5.83 38.70
C VAL A 153 -2.69 5.60 38.63
N ASP A 154 -1.96 5.90 39.71
CA ASP A 154 -0.51 5.64 39.75
C ASP A 154 -0.21 4.14 39.61
N SER A 155 -0.90 3.29 40.36
CA SER A 155 -0.64 1.85 40.32
C SER A 155 -0.89 1.23 38.94
N ALA A 156 -1.89 1.73 38.20
CA ALA A 156 -2.18 1.26 36.85
C ALA A 156 -1.07 1.60 35.85
N ALA A 157 -0.41 2.75 36.00
CA ALA A 157 0.77 3.11 35.21
C ALA A 157 2.01 2.36 35.72
N ALA A 158 2.24 2.34 37.03
CA ALA A 158 3.40 1.73 37.66
C ALA A 158 3.52 0.23 37.36
N ILE A 159 2.42 -0.51 37.32
CA ILE A 159 2.46 -1.95 37.01
C ILE A 159 2.93 -2.22 35.58
N MET A 160 2.54 -1.39 34.62
CA MET A 160 2.99 -1.54 33.23
C MET A 160 4.49 -1.26 33.11
N ARG A 161 4.98 -0.20 33.79
CA ARG A 161 6.41 0.08 33.88
C ARG A 161 7.18 -1.06 34.55
N TRP A 162 6.65 -1.56 35.66
CA TRP A 162 7.23 -2.69 36.37
C TRP A 162 7.31 -3.94 35.50
N TYR A 163 6.30 -4.22 34.67
CA TYR A 163 6.38 -5.33 33.71
C TYR A 163 7.53 -5.16 32.72
N TYR A 164 7.69 -3.99 32.09
CA TYR A 164 8.84 -3.75 31.22
C TYR A 164 10.17 -3.96 31.93
N ASP A 165 10.28 -3.51 33.18
CA ASP A 165 11.54 -3.59 33.93
C ASP A 165 11.85 -5.03 34.42
N ASN A 166 10.85 -5.90 34.50
CA ASN A 166 10.96 -7.24 35.09
C ASN A 166 10.64 -8.38 34.11
N VAL A 167 10.24 -8.07 32.87
CA VAL A 167 9.85 -9.09 31.88
C VAL A 167 10.98 -10.08 31.56
N SER A 168 12.24 -9.68 31.71
CA SER A 168 13.39 -10.59 31.49
C SER A 168 13.61 -11.56 32.66
N SER A 169 13.21 -11.21 33.88
CA SER A 169 13.46 -12.00 35.10
C SER A 169 12.24 -12.77 35.61
N GLN A 170 11.03 -12.34 35.23
CA GLN A 170 9.78 -12.92 35.69
C GLN A 170 9.14 -13.75 34.58
N SER A 171 9.16 -15.08 34.74
CA SER A 171 8.73 -16.00 33.68
C SER A 171 7.21 -15.99 33.42
N TRP A 172 6.42 -15.54 34.38
CA TRP A 172 4.95 -15.50 34.30
C TRP A 172 4.39 -14.28 33.55
N ILE A 173 5.21 -13.26 33.30
CA ILE A 173 4.82 -12.09 32.50
C ILE A 173 4.72 -12.55 31.04
N LYS A 174 3.54 -12.34 30.43
CA LYS A 174 3.31 -12.70 29.04
C LYS A 174 4.07 -11.77 28.11
N ARG A 175 4.68 -12.33 27.08
CA ARG A 175 5.60 -11.65 26.15
C ARG A 175 5.75 -12.40 24.81
N PRO A 176 6.07 -11.71 23.71
CA PRO A 176 6.56 -12.34 22.49
C PRO A 176 7.87 -13.12 22.74
N PRO A 177 8.18 -14.13 21.91
CA PRO A 177 7.32 -14.74 20.89
C PRO A 177 6.45 -15.89 21.47
N LEU A 178 6.28 -15.97 22.79
CA LEU A 178 5.59 -17.08 23.44
C LEU A 178 4.07 -16.98 23.22
N SER A 179 3.41 -18.13 23.00
CA SER A 179 1.95 -18.23 22.93
C SER A 179 1.35 -18.60 24.29
N TYR A 180 0.15 -18.08 24.55
CA TYR A 180 -0.61 -18.30 25.79
C TYR A 180 -2.04 -18.69 25.43
N THR A 181 -2.61 -19.64 26.16
CA THR A 181 -4.03 -19.95 26.06
C THR A 181 -4.82 -18.92 26.86
N ILE A 182 -5.65 -18.11 26.19
CA ILE A 182 -6.54 -17.10 26.78
C ILE A 182 -7.96 -17.42 26.34
N ASP A 183 -8.87 -17.67 27.29
CA ASP A 183 -10.26 -18.04 27.02
C ASP A 183 -10.42 -19.18 25.96
N GLY A 184 -9.45 -20.09 25.89
CA GLY A 184 -9.44 -21.21 24.93
C GLY A 184 -8.78 -20.92 23.58
N GLU A 185 -8.35 -19.69 23.33
CA GLU A 185 -7.63 -19.29 22.11
C GLU A 185 -6.12 -19.19 22.35
N PHE A 186 -5.31 -19.57 21.35
CA PHE A 186 -3.87 -19.38 21.39
C PHE A 186 -3.52 -17.96 20.95
N ILE A 187 -3.07 -17.15 21.90
CA ILE A 187 -2.64 -15.78 21.66
C ILE A 187 -1.12 -15.70 21.72
N THR A 188 -0.51 -15.22 20.65
CA THR A 188 0.91 -14.87 20.58
C THR A 188 1.01 -13.35 20.55
N PRO A 189 1.27 -12.68 21.69
CA PRO A 189 1.37 -11.23 21.71
C PRO A 189 2.46 -10.74 20.75
N ALA A 190 2.12 -9.81 19.86
CA ALA A 190 3.04 -9.22 18.89
C ALA A 190 3.91 -8.09 19.47
N SER A 191 3.63 -7.65 20.70
CA SER A 191 4.39 -6.64 21.45
C SER A 191 4.44 -6.98 22.94
N LEU A 192 5.39 -6.41 23.68
CA LEU A 192 5.42 -6.55 25.14
C LEU A 192 4.17 -5.93 25.77
N ALA A 193 3.71 -4.78 25.27
CA ALA A 193 2.50 -4.07 25.67
C ALA A 193 1.26 -4.97 25.53
N THR A 194 1.09 -5.66 24.40
CA THR A 194 0.00 -6.62 24.22
C THR A 194 0.13 -7.76 25.23
N GLY A 195 1.34 -8.28 25.45
CA GLY A 195 1.61 -9.28 26.47
C GLY A 195 1.24 -8.80 27.89
N PHE A 196 1.55 -7.56 28.22
CA PHE A 196 1.26 -6.96 29.52
C PHE A 196 -0.23 -6.74 29.74
N LEU A 197 -0.97 -6.35 28.70
CA LEU A 197 -2.42 -6.27 28.75
C LEU A 197 -3.07 -7.63 29.04
N TYR A 198 -2.58 -8.72 28.44
CA TYR A 198 -3.01 -10.09 28.79
C TYR A 198 -2.43 -10.62 30.10
N THR A 199 -1.31 -10.08 30.57
CA THR A 199 -0.76 -10.37 31.91
C THR A 199 -1.67 -9.78 32.97
N TYR A 200 -2.14 -8.55 32.75
CA TYR A 200 -3.04 -7.84 33.65
C TYR A 200 -4.48 -8.34 33.56
N THR A 201 -5.02 -8.48 32.34
CA THR A 201 -6.38 -8.95 32.06
C THR A 201 -6.30 -10.24 31.24
N PRO A 202 -6.31 -11.44 31.85
CA PRO A 202 -6.18 -12.70 31.13
C PRO A 202 -7.49 -13.14 30.45
N HIS A 203 -8.21 -12.20 29.81
CA HIS A 203 -9.49 -12.43 29.13
C HIS A 203 -9.56 -11.71 27.79
N LEU A 204 -10.05 -12.40 26.77
CA LEU A 204 -10.20 -11.92 25.40
C LEU A 204 -11.20 -10.77 25.32
N GLN A 205 -12.38 -10.93 25.94
CA GLN A 205 -13.43 -9.91 25.90
C GLN A 205 -13.00 -8.61 26.60
N GLY A 206 -12.26 -8.72 27.71
CA GLY A 206 -11.71 -7.55 28.40
C GLY A 206 -10.72 -6.78 27.53
N ASN A 207 -9.85 -7.50 26.82
CA ASN A 207 -8.90 -6.88 25.90
C ASN A 207 -9.55 -6.35 24.62
N LYS A 208 -10.61 -6.99 24.13
CA LYS A 208 -11.45 -6.47 23.05
C LYS A 208 -12.08 -5.13 23.42
N ASN A 209 -12.61 -5.02 24.64
CA ASN A 209 -13.15 -3.74 25.14
C ASN A 209 -12.07 -2.66 25.24
N PHE A 210 -10.87 -3.00 25.73
CA PHE A 210 -9.73 -2.08 25.74
C PHE A 210 -9.40 -1.60 24.33
N TRP A 211 -9.22 -2.54 23.40
CA TRP A 211 -8.88 -2.26 22.01
C TRP A 211 -9.96 -1.39 21.35
N SER A 212 -11.24 -1.72 21.49
CA SER A 212 -12.33 -0.91 20.92
C SER A 212 -12.34 0.52 21.46
N LEU A 213 -12.09 0.72 22.76
CA LEU A 213 -12.00 2.06 23.36
C LEU A 213 -10.75 2.82 22.87
N TRP A 214 -9.60 2.16 22.84
CA TRP A 214 -8.35 2.76 22.31
C TRP A 214 -8.54 3.21 20.87
N GLN A 215 -9.08 2.33 20.04
CA GLN A 215 -9.37 2.59 18.64
C GLN A 215 -10.40 3.71 18.48
N SER A 216 -11.48 3.70 19.26
CA SER A 216 -12.49 4.77 19.22
C SER A 216 -11.92 6.14 19.60
N TRP A 217 -10.99 6.19 20.56
CA TRP A 217 -10.59 7.46 21.18
C TRP A 217 -9.29 8.04 20.66
N PHE A 218 -8.35 7.21 20.21
CA PHE A 218 -6.96 7.64 20.04
C PHE A 218 -6.33 7.25 18.71
N ASP A 219 -7.01 6.46 17.87
CA ASP A 219 -6.46 6.09 16.57
C ASP A 219 -6.52 7.26 15.57
N GLN A 220 -5.56 7.27 14.65
CA GLN A 220 -5.39 8.30 13.64
C GLN A 220 -6.36 8.07 12.47
N VAL A 221 -7.07 9.12 12.07
CA VAL A 221 -8.15 9.03 11.07
C VAL A 221 -7.69 9.49 9.68
N TYR A 222 -6.79 10.47 9.62
CA TYR A 222 -6.35 11.09 8.38
C TYR A 222 -4.98 10.59 7.94
N PRO A 223 -4.84 10.09 6.69
CA PRO A 223 -3.58 9.61 6.17
C PRO A 223 -2.48 10.68 6.07
N ASP A 224 -1.22 10.24 6.07
CA ASP A 224 -0.08 11.12 5.76
C ASP A 224 -0.27 11.85 4.42
N GLY A 225 0.10 13.13 4.39
CA GLY A 225 -0.09 14.02 3.25
C GLY A 225 -1.41 14.79 3.26
N THR A 226 -2.32 14.49 4.20
CA THR A 226 -3.57 15.24 4.35
C THR A 226 -3.29 16.63 4.93
N ILE A 227 -3.90 17.67 4.36
CA ILE A 227 -3.85 19.03 4.90
C ILE A 227 -5.18 19.43 5.54
N LEU A 228 -5.12 19.79 6.82
CA LEU A 228 -6.28 20.03 7.68
C LEU A 228 -6.28 21.46 8.22
N LYS A 229 -7.47 22.02 8.45
CA LYS A 229 -7.66 23.22 9.30
C LYS A 229 -8.94 23.08 10.12
N THR A 230 -9.13 23.96 11.10
CA THR A 230 -10.42 24.07 11.77
C THR A 230 -11.28 25.17 11.15
N ASP A 231 -12.54 25.24 11.57
CA ASP A 231 -13.47 26.32 11.22
C ASP A 231 -13.18 27.63 11.98
N THR A 232 -12.44 27.56 13.09
CA THR A 232 -12.18 28.68 14.01
C THR A 232 -10.74 29.19 13.98
N ASP A 233 -9.76 28.36 13.61
CA ASP A 233 -8.34 28.69 13.47
C ASP A 233 -7.92 28.62 11.99
N PRO A 234 -7.41 29.73 11.40
CA PRO A 234 -6.98 29.75 10.00
C PRO A 234 -5.69 28.96 9.74
N THR A 235 -4.99 28.52 10.78
CA THR A 235 -3.75 27.73 10.65
C THR A 235 -4.03 26.42 9.94
N VAL A 236 -3.29 26.18 8.85
CA VAL A 236 -3.35 24.92 8.10
C VAL A 236 -2.23 24.00 8.59
N TYR A 237 -2.55 22.73 8.79
CA TYR A 237 -1.64 21.71 9.28
C TYR A 237 -1.48 20.61 8.23
N LEU A 238 -0.25 20.16 8.01
CA LEU A 238 0.05 18.90 7.32
C LEU A 238 0.04 17.76 8.34
N ILE A 239 -0.68 16.68 8.04
CA ILE A 239 -0.55 15.40 8.75
C ILE A 239 0.58 14.61 8.11
N GLN A 240 1.59 14.26 8.91
CA GLN A 240 2.75 13.52 8.46
C GLN A 240 3.40 12.78 9.62
N SER A 241 3.61 11.47 9.44
CA SER A 241 4.24 10.59 10.44
C SER A 241 3.56 10.69 11.80
N GLY A 242 2.23 10.74 11.78
CA GLY A 242 1.38 10.84 12.99
C GLY A 242 1.40 12.20 13.70
N LYS A 243 2.05 13.22 13.13
CA LYS A 243 2.12 14.57 13.70
C LYS A 243 1.38 15.58 12.83
N LYS A 244 0.89 16.66 13.45
CA LYS A 244 0.41 17.86 12.75
C LYS A 244 1.51 18.91 12.69
N ARG A 245 1.87 19.34 11.48
CA ARG A 245 2.91 20.36 11.23
C ARG A 245 2.25 21.61 10.68
N ALA A 246 2.34 22.73 11.40
CA ALA A 246 1.68 23.96 10.98
C ALA A 246 2.42 24.62 9.82
N PHE A 247 1.72 25.07 8.78
CA PHE A 247 2.32 25.95 7.78
C PHE A 247 2.37 27.39 8.31
N ALA A 248 3.56 27.98 8.39
CA ALA A 248 3.71 29.33 8.93
C ALA A 248 3.17 30.43 7.99
N SER A 249 2.99 30.11 6.71
CA SER A 249 2.44 31.03 5.72
C SER A 249 1.73 30.31 4.58
N MET A 250 0.86 31.03 3.87
CA MET A 250 0.20 30.54 2.66
C MET A 250 1.22 30.22 1.55
N THR A 251 2.35 30.91 1.49
CA THR A 251 3.43 30.63 0.53
C THR A 251 4.11 29.28 0.84
N ALA A 252 4.37 29.00 2.12
CA ALA A 252 4.92 27.71 2.55
C ALA A 252 3.98 26.53 2.22
N LEU A 253 2.66 26.76 2.30
CA LEU A 253 1.62 25.82 1.86
C LEU A 253 1.61 25.67 0.33
N ALA A 254 1.38 26.76 -0.41
CA ALA A 254 1.08 26.73 -1.84
C ALA A 254 2.27 26.25 -2.71
N THR A 255 3.50 26.37 -2.21
CA THR A 255 4.68 25.80 -2.86
C THR A 255 4.79 24.27 -2.70
N ARG A 256 3.95 23.66 -1.84
CA ARG A 256 3.96 22.21 -1.57
C ARG A 256 2.64 21.53 -1.92
N TYR A 257 1.50 22.15 -1.62
CA TYR A 257 0.18 21.53 -1.77
C TYR A 257 -0.82 22.52 -2.37
N ASP A 258 -1.77 22.01 -3.16
CA ASP A 258 -2.89 22.82 -3.65
C ASP A 258 -3.82 23.18 -2.47
N PRO A 259 -4.02 24.47 -2.14
CA PRO A 259 -4.90 24.89 -1.07
C PRO A 259 -6.36 24.42 -1.22
N LYS A 260 -6.79 24.01 -2.43
CA LYS A 260 -8.12 23.40 -2.66
C LYS A 260 -8.29 22.02 -2.01
N ARG A 261 -7.20 21.41 -1.54
CA ARG A 261 -7.22 20.12 -0.83
C ARG A 261 -7.37 20.25 0.69
N ILE A 262 -7.47 21.48 1.20
CA ILE A 262 -7.67 21.72 2.64
C ILE A 262 -9.01 21.12 3.08
N ILE A 263 -8.96 20.22 4.05
CA ILE A 263 -10.13 19.66 4.72
C ILE A 263 -10.38 20.44 6.01
N ILE A 264 -11.65 20.78 6.25
CA ILE A 264 -12.07 21.46 7.49
C ILE A 264 -12.55 20.39 8.48
N VAL A 265 -11.94 20.36 9.66
CA VAL A 265 -12.23 19.38 10.71
C VAL A 265 -12.48 20.05 12.06
N PRO A 266 -13.23 19.43 12.98
CA PRO A 266 -13.34 19.91 14.36
C PRO A 266 -11.97 20.01 15.05
N SER A 267 -11.82 20.93 16.01
CA SER A 267 -10.58 21.07 16.79
C SER A 267 -10.21 19.81 17.57
N THR A 268 -11.20 19.01 17.98
CA THR A 268 -11.01 17.70 18.61
C THR A 268 -10.30 16.71 17.69
N GLU A 269 -10.52 16.76 16.38
CA GLU A 269 -9.84 15.89 15.43
C GLU A 269 -8.36 16.27 15.27
N LEU A 270 -8.06 17.58 15.19
CA LEU A 270 -6.65 18.02 15.21
C LEU A 270 -5.94 17.73 16.54
N SER A 271 -6.67 17.68 17.66
CA SER A 271 -6.08 17.40 18.97
C SER A 271 -5.53 15.97 19.10
N ARG A 272 -5.93 15.05 18.21
CA ARG A 272 -5.44 13.66 18.18
C ARG A 272 -3.99 13.52 17.74
N TYR A 273 -3.47 14.51 16.99
CA TYR A 273 -2.12 14.51 16.45
C TYR A 273 -1.18 15.34 17.31
N ASP A 274 -0.03 14.76 17.63
CA ASP A 274 1.05 15.45 18.33
C ASP A 274 1.57 16.61 17.46
N LYS A 275 1.97 17.71 18.08
CA LYS A 275 2.57 18.83 17.34
C LYS A 275 3.94 18.43 16.80
N GLY A 276 4.10 18.52 15.48
CA GLY A 276 5.38 18.44 14.79
C GLY A 276 5.99 19.82 14.56
N SER A 277 7.19 19.85 14.01
CA SER A 277 7.85 21.11 13.64
C SER A 277 7.10 21.85 12.54
N ASP A 278 6.99 23.16 12.70
CA ASP A 278 6.30 24.03 11.76
C ASP A 278 7.04 24.06 10.40
N ILE A 279 6.28 24.24 9.33
CA ILE A 279 6.76 24.36 7.95
C ILE A 279 6.82 25.86 7.63
N SER A 280 7.97 26.47 7.89
CA SER A 280 8.14 27.93 7.79
C SER A 280 8.57 28.42 6.42
N LEU A 281 9.42 27.66 5.73
CA LEU A 281 10.09 28.10 4.50
C LEU A 281 9.38 27.56 3.26
N PRO A 282 9.23 28.33 2.18
CA PRO A 282 8.67 27.83 0.92
C PRO A 282 9.50 26.69 0.32
N ASN A 283 8.86 25.80 -0.44
CA ASN A 283 9.57 24.74 -1.14
C ASN A 283 10.37 25.32 -2.31
N TYR A 284 11.48 24.67 -2.67
CA TYR A 284 12.38 25.10 -3.74
C TYR A 284 13.10 26.43 -3.51
N SER A 285 12.99 27.01 -2.31
CA SER A 285 13.80 28.17 -1.92
C SER A 285 15.27 27.77 -1.77
N VAL A 286 16.15 28.66 -2.20
CA VAL A 286 17.56 28.65 -1.78
C VAL A 286 17.66 29.42 -0.48
N VAL A 287 18.30 28.83 0.52
CA VAL A 287 18.43 29.40 1.85
C VAL A 287 19.89 29.50 2.28
N ASN A 288 20.23 30.56 3.00
CA ASN A 288 21.54 30.77 3.61
C ASN A 288 21.43 30.59 5.13
N ALA A 289 22.17 29.63 5.68
CA ALA A 289 22.26 29.41 7.11
C ALA A 289 23.72 29.48 7.56
N GLY A 290 24.12 30.63 8.09
CA GLY A 290 25.47 30.84 8.61
C GLY A 290 26.58 30.72 7.56
N GLY A 291 26.31 31.13 6.31
CA GLY A 291 27.27 31.10 5.20
C GLY A 291 27.26 29.80 4.39
N THR A 292 26.44 28.83 4.77
CA THR A 292 26.20 27.62 3.97
C THR A 292 24.86 27.74 3.25
N TYR A 293 24.85 27.45 1.95
CA TYR A 293 23.67 27.55 1.11
C TYR A 293 23.02 26.17 0.91
N TYR A 294 21.69 26.12 0.96
CA TYR A 294 20.91 24.91 0.71
C TYR A 294 19.77 25.18 -0.26
N LEU A 295 19.46 24.21 -1.12
CA LEU A 295 18.19 24.17 -1.85
C LEU A 295 17.20 23.31 -1.05
N LEU A 296 16.03 23.85 -0.75
CA LEU A 296 14.96 23.09 -0.11
C LEU A 296 14.21 22.26 -1.15
N ASP A 297 14.06 20.97 -0.90
CA ASP A 297 13.32 20.03 -1.72
C ASP A 297 12.40 19.19 -0.82
N TYR A 298 11.19 19.69 -0.62
CA TYR A 298 10.19 19.26 0.35
C TYR A 298 10.73 19.23 1.78
N ASP A 299 10.96 18.04 2.34
CA ASP A 299 11.52 17.81 3.67
C ASP A 299 13.03 17.50 3.63
N THR A 300 13.66 17.72 2.47
CA THR A 300 15.10 17.56 2.26
C THR A 300 15.76 18.92 2.08
N LYS A 301 16.94 19.12 2.65
CA LYS A 301 17.83 20.25 2.37
C LYS A 301 19.07 19.74 1.63
N ARG A 302 19.34 20.31 0.46
CA ARG A 302 20.46 19.91 -0.39
C ARG A 302 21.56 20.96 -0.33
N PRO A 303 22.72 20.67 0.27
CA PRO A 303 23.80 21.65 0.37
C PRO A 303 24.40 21.95 -1.00
N PHE A 304 24.64 23.22 -1.30
CA PHE A 304 25.49 23.60 -2.41
C PHE A 304 26.97 23.38 -2.06
N ALA A 305 27.77 22.91 -3.01
CA ALA A 305 29.19 22.67 -2.80
C ALA A 305 29.95 23.93 -2.38
N SER A 306 29.51 25.10 -2.86
CA SER A 306 30.03 26.42 -2.50
C SER A 306 29.06 27.55 -2.85
N SER A 307 29.31 28.76 -2.34
CA SER A 307 28.63 29.98 -2.80
C SER A 307 28.83 30.25 -4.29
N ASP A 308 29.94 29.81 -4.86
CA ASP A 308 30.26 30.00 -6.27
C ASP A 308 29.37 29.12 -7.13
N THR A 309 29.06 27.91 -6.66
CA THR A 309 28.10 27.00 -7.30
C THR A 309 26.70 27.61 -7.37
N VAL A 310 26.24 28.29 -6.31
CA VAL A 310 24.95 29.00 -6.31
C VAL A 310 24.89 30.04 -7.44
N ARG A 311 25.96 30.82 -7.60
CA ARG A 311 26.06 31.83 -8.66
C ARG A 311 26.18 31.22 -10.06
N GLN A 312 26.97 30.15 -10.21
CA GLN A 312 27.16 29.46 -11.49
C GLN A 312 25.87 28.82 -12.00
N LEU A 313 25.03 28.32 -11.10
CA LEU A 313 23.71 27.77 -11.44
C LEU A 313 22.63 28.86 -11.64
N GLY A 314 23.01 30.15 -11.56
CA GLY A 314 22.15 31.27 -11.93
C GLY A 314 21.13 31.68 -10.89
N TYR A 315 21.23 31.21 -9.64
CA TYR A 315 20.36 31.68 -8.56
C TYR A 315 20.66 33.14 -8.23
N ASN A 316 19.61 33.96 -8.21
CA ASN A 316 19.72 35.37 -7.86
C ASN A 316 19.99 35.52 -6.35
N PRO A 317 21.08 36.20 -5.93
CA PRO A 317 21.36 36.45 -4.52
C PRO A 317 20.21 37.12 -3.75
N ASP A 318 19.42 37.98 -4.42
CA ASP A 318 18.28 38.69 -3.80
C ASP A 318 17.08 37.76 -3.52
N GLU A 319 17.06 36.56 -4.11
CA GLU A 319 16.02 35.55 -3.90
C GLU A 319 16.40 34.51 -2.83
N ILE A 320 17.61 34.61 -2.27
CA ILE A 320 18.10 33.73 -1.21
C ILE A 320 17.50 34.16 0.13
N LEU A 321 16.84 33.24 0.81
CA LEU A 321 16.25 33.50 2.12
C LEU A 321 17.28 33.23 3.22
N ASP A 322 17.38 34.11 4.21
CA ASP A 322 18.12 33.80 5.44
C ASP A 322 17.31 32.80 6.28
N ALA A 323 17.97 31.73 6.73
CA ALA A 323 17.40 30.71 7.60
C ALA A 323 18.32 30.42 8.78
N THR A 324 17.73 30.14 9.94
CA THR A 324 18.48 29.69 11.12
C THR A 324 18.83 28.20 11.01
N GLN A 325 19.88 27.76 11.71
CA GLN A 325 20.22 26.33 11.76
C GLN A 325 19.10 25.49 12.40
N ASP A 326 18.38 26.06 13.37
CA ASP A 326 17.25 25.40 14.03
C ASP A 326 16.11 25.13 13.05
N GLU A 327 15.76 26.09 12.20
CA GLU A 327 14.76 25.91 11.13
C GLU A 327 15.13 24.78 10.17
N LEU A 328 16.43 24.60 9.91
CA LEU A 328 16.93 23.56 9.02
C LEU A 328 17.17 22.21 9.70
N THR A 329 17.13 22.12 11.04
CA THR A 329 17.44 20.89 11.78
C THR A 329 16.43 19.77 11.49
N THR A 330 15.22 20.15 11.08
CA THR A 330 14.10 19.23 10.79
C THR A 330 14.12 18.66 9.38
N TYR A 331 14.96 19.21 8.49
CA TYR A 331 15.11 18.73 7.11
C TYR A 331 16.16 17.63 7.05
N THR A 332 15.89 16.60 6.25
CA THR A 332 16.84 15.54 5.94
C THR A 332 17.94 16.07 5.02
N ASN A 333 19.20 15.69 5.24
CA ASN A 333 20.29 16.07 4.34
C ASN A 333 20.18 15.31 3.01
N GLY A 334 20.15 16.04 1.89
CA GLY A 334 20.19 15.47 0.54
C GLY A 334 21.58 15.51 -0.10
N LYS A 335 21.65 15.08 -1.37
CA LYS A 335 22.89 15.08 -2.17
C LYS A 335 23.42 16.50 -2.37
N ILE A 336 24.75 16.65 -2.32
CA ILE A 336 25.45 17.91 -2.59
C ILE A 336 25.17 18.34 -4.03
N ILE A 337 24.84 19.63 -4.21
CA ILE A 337 24.68 20.26 -5.52
C ILE A 337 26.04 20.82 -5.95
N SER A 338 26.58 20.31 -7.06
CA SER A 338 27.82 20.79 -7.68
C SER A 338 27.53 21.56 -8.96
N ALA A 339 28.55 22.23 -9.50
CA ALA A 339 28.46 22.93 -10.78
C ALA A 339 28.23 22.01 -11.99
N GLU A 340 28.42 20.70 -11.81
CA GLU A 340 28.20 19.68 -12.85
C GLU A 340 26.71 19.33 -12.99
N ASN A 341 25.88 19.67 -11.99
CA ASN A 341 24.45 19.44 -12.00
C ASN A 341 23.73 20.66 -12.60
N ALA A 342 23.54 20.67 -13.92
CA ALA A 342 22.88 21.77 -14.62
C ALA A 342 21.42 22.02 -14.15
N ASP A 343 20.72 20.98 -13.67
CA ASP A 343 19.33 21.05 -13.22
C ASP A 343 19.17 20.40 -11.84
N PRO A 344 19.42 21.11 -10.72
CA PRO A 344 19.33 20.52 -9.39
C PRO A 344 17.92 20.01 -9.05
N LEU A 345 16.86 20.63 -9.56
CA LEU A 345 15.48 20.13 -9.40
C LEU A 345 15.15 18.93 -10.32
N GLY A 346 16.08 18.53 -11.18
CA GLY A 346 15.89 17.51 -12.18
C GLY A 346 15.08 17.98 -13.39
N GLN A 347 14.86 17.07 -14.33
CA GLN A 347 14.10 17.31 -15.55
C GLN A 347 13.11 16.16 -15.80
N VAL A 348 11.97 16.48 -16.41
CA VAL A 348 11.07 15.45 -16.93
C VAL A 348 11.29 15.34 -18.43
N VAL A 349 11.64 14.14 -18.88
CA VAL A 349 11.89 13.82 -20.28
C VAL A 349 10.80 12.86 -20.79
N GLN A 350 10.22 13.18 -21.94
CA GLN A 350 9.40 12.25 -22.71
C GLN A 350 10.22 11.69 -23.87
N LEU A 351 10.38 10.37 -23.91
CA LEU A 351 11.07 9.73 -25.02
C LEU A 351 10.25 9.82 -26.31
N LYS A 352 10.92 10.07 -27.43
CA LYS A 352 10.28 10.15 -28.76
C LYS A 352 9.92 8.77 -29.30
N GLU A 353 10.67 7.75 -28.90
CA GLU A 353 10.56 6.37 -29.38
C GLU A 353 9.30 5.69 -28.85
N ASN A 354 8.91 6.00 -27.61
CA ASN A 354 7.86 5.30 -26.89
C ASN A 354 7.07 6.17 -25.90
N SER A 355 7.08 7.50 -26.07
CA SER A 355 6.32 8.45 -25.24
C SER A 355 6.47 8.31 -23.72
N ALA A 356 7.44 7.51 -23.23
CA ALA A 356 7.61 7.18 -21.84
C ALA A 356 8.19 8.39 -21.12
N LEU A 357 7.68 8.63 -19.92
CA LEU A 357 8.07 9.77 -19.11
C LEU A 357 9.09 9.31 -18.09
N TYR A 358 10.22 10.02 -18.02
CA TYR A 358 11.26 9.79 -17.02
C TYR A 358 11.54 11.08 -16.27
N TYR A 359 11.68 10.97 -14.95
CA TYR A 359 12.29 12.01 -14.14
C TYR A 359 13.80 11.73 -14.04
N ILE A 360 14.64 12.70 -14.36
CA ILE A 360 16.10 12.58 -14.30
C ILE A 360 16.64 13.57 -13.28
N GLN A 361 17.38 13.09 -12.29
CA GLN A 361 18.03 13.90 -11.26
C GLN A 361 19.28 13.18 -10.74
N ASP A 362 20.37 13.90 -10.47
CA ASP A 362 21.57 13.38 -9.81
C ASP A 362 22.15 12.08 -10.43
N ASN A 363 22.28 12.06 -11.77
CA ASN A 363 22.75 10.92 -12.57
C ASN A 363 21.88 9.64 -12.47
N GLU A 364 20.66 9.78 -11.96
CA GLU A 364 19.65 8.74 -11.91
C GLU A 364 18.45 9.09 -12.79
N TYR A 365 17.75 8.07 -13.31
CA TYR A 365 16.48 8.23 -13.99
C TYR A 365 15.41 7.34 -13.38
N HIS A 366 14.21 7.87 -13.26
CA HIS A 366 13.06 7.24 -12.62
C HIS A 366 11.88 7.24 -13.58
N LEU A 367 11.30 6.07 -13.82
CA LEU A 367 10.15 5.95 -14.70
C LEU A 367 8.91 6.59 -14.07
N ILE A 368 8.13 7.31 -14.88
CA ILE A 368 6.84 7.89 -14.51
C ILE A 368 5.74 7.16 -15.29
N TYR A 369 4.98 6.33 -14.58
CA TYR A 369 3.98 5.47 -15.20
C TYR A 369 2.70 6.18 -15.64
N ASP A 370 2.44 7.40 -15.19
CA ASP A 370 1.29 8.20 -15.63
C ASP A 370 1.62 9.69 -15.62
N LYS A 371 1.14 10.43 -16.62
CA LYS A 371 1.30 11.89 -16.67
C LYS A 371 0.64 12.59 -15.48
N ALA A 372 -0.38 11.99 -14.88
CA ALA A 372 -0.96 12.43 -13.62
C ALA A 372 0.08 12.45 -12.49
N ILE A 373 0.92 11.41 -12.36
CA ILE A 373 2.01 11.38 -11.36
C ILE A 373 3.00 12.53 -11.62
N GLN A 374 3.38 12.75 -12.88
CA GLN A 374 4.25 13.88 -13.23
C GLN A 374 3.65 15.21 -12.79
N LYS A 375 2.37 15.44 -13.10
CA LYS A 375 1.67 16.70 -12.80
C LYS A 375 1.54 16.94 -11.30
N GLU A 376 1.24 15.89 -10.54
CA GLU A 376 1.05 15.96 -9.08
C GLU A 376 2.38 16.16 -8.33
N ASN A 377 3.44 15.47 -8.75
CA ASN A 377 4.73 15.53 -8.07
C ASN A 377 5.61 16.70 -8.53
N PHE A 378 5.57 17.02 -9.82
CA PHE A 378 6.46 17.97 -10.48
C PHE A 378 5.68 19.01 -11.31
N PRO A 379 4.72 19.74 -10.71
CA PRO A 379 3.87 20.68 -11.46
C PRO A 379 4.64 21.84 -12.12
N HIS A 380 5.86 22.12 -11.63
CA HIS A 380 6.72 23.20 -12.10
C HIS A 380 7.70 22.75 -13.20
N LEU A 381 7.91 21.44 -13.39
CA LEU A 381 8.82 20.93 -14.41
C LEU A 381 8.09 20.76 -15.74
N LYS A 382 8.69 21.30 -16.80
CA LYS A 382 8.21 21.10 -18.17
C LYS A 382 8.66 19.73 -18.68
N ILE A 383 7.77 19.05 -19.38
CA ILE A 383 8.11 17.84 -20.11
C ILE A 383 8.91 18.26 -21.34
N THR A 384 10.15 17.77 -21.44
CA THR A 384 11.02 18.01 -22.61
C THR A 384 11.14 16.75 -23.45
N PRO A 385 11.19 16.84 -24.79
CA PRO A 385 11.41 15.66 -25.61
C PRO A 385 12.85 15.13 -25.47
N GLY A 386 13.03 13.82 -25.55
CA GLY A 386 14.31 13.13 -25.49
C GLY A 386 14.34 11.85 -26.31
N THR A 387 15.51 11.21 -26.37
CA THR A 387 15.70 9.88 -26.97
C THR A 387 16.30 8.94 -25.94
N LEU A 388 16.30 7.64 -26.20
CA LEU A 388 16.91 6.64 -25.31
C LEU A 388 18.39 6.95 -24.99
N GLU A 389 19.10 7.62 -25.91
CA GLU A 389 20.49 8.06 -25.69
C GLU A 389 20.62 9.00 -24.47
N LYS A 390 19.58 9.76 -24.10
CA LYS A 390 19.58 10.60 -22.89
C LYS A 390 19.65 9.79 -21.59
N LEU A 391 19.22 8.53 -21.61
CA LEU A 391 19.23 7.65 -20.43
C LEU A 391 20.55 6.86 -20.30
N LYS A 392 21.38 6.88 -21.34
CA LYS A 392 22.60 6.08 -21.40
C LYS A 392 23.64 6.58 -20.41
N GLY A 393 24.17 5.67 -19.59
CA GLY A 393 25.14 5.99 -18.53
C GLY A 393 24.53 6.52 -17.25
N LEU A 394 23.21 6.78 -17.22
CA LEU A 394 22.47 7.08 -16.01
C LEU A 394 22.10 5.77 -15.28
N THR A 395 21.96 5.84 -13.97
CA THR A 395 21.51 4.70 -13.16
C THR A 395 19.99 4.69 -13.07
N GLN A 396 19.37 3.54 -13.28
CA GLN A 396 17.92 3.41 -13.10
C GLN A 396 17.59 3.41 -11.61
N GLY A 397 16.70 4.30 -11.19
CA GLY A 397 16.12 4.33 -9.86
C GLY A 397 14.68 3.81 -9.83
N GLU A 398 14.11 3.77 -8.63
CA GLU A 398 12.73 3.36 -8.39
C GLU A 398 11.73 4.26 -9.14
N PRO A 399 10.62 3.73 -9.66
CA PRO A 399 9.61 4.55 -10.32
C PRO A 399 9.06 5.64 -9.42
N VAL A 400 8.73 6.78 -10.02
CA VAL A 400 8.11 7.89 -9.30
C VAL A 400 6.71 7.45 -8.86
N LYS A 401 6.49 7.38 -7.54
CA LYS A 401 5.17 7.10 -6.94
C LYS A 401 4.36 8.38 -6.79
N MET A 402 3.03 8.25 -6.73
CA MET A 402 2.14 9.37 -6.46
C MET A 402 2.39 9.92 -5.06
N LYS A 403 2.27 11.25 -4.90
CA LYS A 403 2.46 11.92 -3.62
C LYS A 403 1.43 11.49 -2.56
N ASN A 404 1.88 11.35 -1.32
CA ASN A 404 1.03 11.13 -0.15
C ASN A 404 -0.11 12.18 -0.05
N GLY A 405 -1.28 11.75 0.42
CA GLY A 405 -2.49 12.55 0.53
C GLY A 405 -3.28 12.73 -0.78
N THR A 406 -2.76 12.23 -1.91
CA THR A 406 -3.46 12.34 -3.20
C THR A 406 -4.60 11.33 -3.28
N LEU A 407 -5.80 11.80 -3.62
CA LEU A 407 -6.94 10.96 -3.94
C LEU A 407 -6.79 10.43 -5.36
N VAL A 408 -6.89 9.12 -5.55
CA VAL A 408 -6.73 8.49 -6.85
C VAL A 408 -7.87 7.53 -7.20
N LEU A 409 -8.22 7.50 -8.48
CA LEU A 409 -9.05 6.47 -9.10
C LEU A 409 -8.18 5.72 -10.11
N VAL A 410 -8.08 4.40 -9.98
CA VAL A 410 -7.35 3.58 -10.95
C VAL A 410 -8.27 3.25 -12.12
N GLN A 411 -7.83 3.48 -13.36
CA GLN A 411 -8.62 3.15 -14.55
C GLN A 411 -9.02 1.67 -14.55
N GLY A 412 -10.29 1.39 -14.80
CA GLY A 412 -10.86 0.04 -14.74
C GLY A 412 -11.26 -0.42 -13.34
N ASP A 413 -10.94 0.35 -12.30
CA ASP A 413 -11.45 0.17 -10.93
C ASP A 413 -12.60 1.14 -10.66
N ASN A 414 -13.53 0.75 -9.78
CA ASN A 414 -14.62 1.60 -9.30
C ASN A 414 -14.38 2.15 -7.89
N LYS A 415 -13.19 1.91 -7.34
CA LYS A 415 -12.79 2.31 -5.99
C LYS A 415 -11.95 3.59 -6.00
N VAL A 416 -12.22 4.47 -5.03
CA VAL A 416 -11.39 5.65 -4.77
C VAL A 416 -10.39 5.30 -3.67
N TYR A 417 -9.14 5.66 -3.89
CA TYR A 417 -8.06 5.45 -2.93
C TYR A 417 -7.47 6.79 -2.50
N VAL A 418 -6.79 6.79 -1.36
CA VAL A 418 -5.84 7.84 -0.99
C VAL A 418 -4.45 7.23 -0.91
N ILE A 419 -3.44 7.96 -1.38
CA ILE A 419 -2.06 7.50 -1.33
C ILE A 419 -1.46 7.84 0.03
N GLU A 420 -0.89 6.84 0.70
CA GLU A 420 -0.24 7.00 1.99
C GLU A 420 1.00 6.12 2.05
N ASN A 421 2.15 6.74 2.30
CA ASN A 421 3.45 6.07 2.43
C ASN A 421 3.74 5.11 1.26
N GLY A 422 3.40 5.56 0.05
CA GLY A 422 3.58 4.80 -1.20
C GLY A 422 2.60 3.65 -1.41
N LYS A 423 1.57 3.50 -0.55
CA LYS A 423 0.47 2.55 -0.68
C LYS A 423 -0.81 3.25 -1.12
N LYS A 424 -1.71 2.55 -1.81
CA LYS A 424 -3.08 3.02 -2.10
C LYS A 424 -4.02 2.42 -1.07
N ARG A 425 -4.70 3.25 -0.30
CA ARG A 425 -5.66 2.83 0.72
C ARG A 425 -7.07 3.11 0.23
N HIS A 426 -7.86 2.05 0.08
CA HIS A 426 -9.23 2.16 -0.44
C HIS A 426 -10.10 2.94 0.55
N ILE A 427 -10.81 3.97 0.10
CA ILE A 427 -11.81 4.66 0.91
C ILE A 427 -13.08 3.81 0.89
N ALA A 428 -13.41 3.18 2.01
CA ALA A 428 -14.29 2.01 2.04
C ALA A 428 -15.71 2.25 1.51
N SER A 429 -16.20 3.50 1.53
CA SER A 429 -17.46 3.87 0.89
C SER A 429 -17.52 5.37 0.59
N GLU A 430 -18.51 5.77 -0.22
CA GLU A 430 -18.85 7.17 -0.47
C GLU A 430 -19.17 7.94 0.83
N ALA A 431 -19.80 7.28 1.80
CA ALA A 431 -20.06 7.88 3.11
C ALA A 431 -18.76 8.15 3.89
N VAL A 432 -17.76 7.26 3.77
CA VAL A 432 -16.42 7.51 4.34
C VAL A 432 -15.73 8.67 3.63
N PHE A 433 -15.80 8.69 2.30
CA PHE A 433 -15.23 9.77 1.50
C PHE A 433 -15.79 11.15 1.92
N ALA A 434 -17.12 11.25 2.00
CA ALA A 434 -17.80 12.48 2.39
C ALA A 434 -17.56 12.84 3.86
N GLY A 435 -17.61 11.87 4.77
CA GLY A 435 -17.42 12.12 6.21
C GLY A 435 -15.98 12.51 6.57
N LEU A 436 -14.98 12.06 5.81
CA LEU A 436 -13.61 12.57 5.92
C LEU A 436 -13.46 13.99 5.36
N GLY A 437 -14.48 14.53 4.67
CA GLY A 437 -14.44 15.86 4.07
C GLY A 437 -13.66 15.94 2.76
N TYR A 438 -13.48 14.81 2.07
CA TYR A 438 -12.86 14.79 0.74
C TYR A 438 -13.81 15.37 -0.33
N ASP A 439 -13.25 16.01 -1.35
CA ASP A 439 -13.99 16.55 -2.51
C ASP A 439 -13.67 15.69 -3.75
N SER A 440 -14.70 15.21 -4.44
CA SER A 440 -14.55 14.38 -5.64
C SER A 440 -13.83 15.09 -6.78
N LYS A 441 -13.83 16.44 -6.80
CA LYS A 441 -13.05 17.24 -7.76
C LYS A 441 -11.53 17.11 -7.58
N ASN A 442 -11.08 16.65 -6.41
CA ASN A 442 -9.68 16.44 -6.10
C ASN A 442 -9.20 15.02 -6.44
N ILE A 443 -10.07 14.14 -6.98
CA ILE A 443 -9.70 12.79 -7.40
C ILE A 443 -8.90 12.86 -8.71
N VAL A 444 -7.72 12.24 -8.68
CA VAL A 444 -6.82 12.12 -9.83
C VAL A 444 -6.99 10.73 -10.43
N THR A 445 -7.37 10.65 -11.70
CA THR A 445 -7.43 9.34 -12.40
C THR A 445 -6.04 8.95 -12.88
N ILE A 446 -5.63 7.71 -12.60
CA ILE A 446 -4.34 7.13 -13.01
C ILE A 446 -4.57 5.79 -13.73
N ASN A 447 -3.71 5.41 -14.66
CA ASN A 447 -3.79 4.10 -15.32
C ASN A 447 -3.49 2.92 -14.37
N GLU A 448 -3.83 1.70 -14.81
CA GLU A 448 -3.72 0.47 -14.00
C GLU A 448 -2.33 0.28 -13.40
N PHE A 449 -1.28 0.50 -14.19
CA PHE A 449 0.10 0.28 -13.76
C PHE A 449 0.61 1.32 -12.77
N ALA A 450 0.23 2.60 -12.95
CA ALA A 450 0.41 3.61 -11.91
C ALA A 450 -0.36 3.23 -10.64
N GLY A 451 -1.49 2.52 -10.76
CA GLY A 451 -2.14 1.86 -9.63
C GLY A 451 -1.33 0.70 -9.04
N ILE A 452 -0.66 -0.12 -9.86
CA ILE A 452 0.07 -1.34 -9.43
C ILE A 452 1.32 -1.01 -8.60
N ILE A 453 2.04 0.08 -8.90
CA ILE A 453 3.25 0.46 -8.13
C ILE A 453 2.97 0.90 -6.69
N HIS A 454 1.68 1.13 -6.38
CA HIS A 454 1.20 1.37 -5.04
C HIS A 454 0.62 0.07 -4.51
N GLU A 455 1.32 -0.55 -3.54
CA GLU A 455 0.78 -1.66 -2.78
C GLU A 455 -0.59 -1.28 -2.22
N THR A 456 -1.53 -2.22 -2.22
CA THR A 456 -2.82 -1.98 -1.57
C THR A 456 -2.60 -1.99 -0.06
N GLY A 457 -2.85 -0.85 0.58
CA GLY A 457 -2.88 -0.74 2.02
C GLY A 457 -4.29 -1.02 2.57
N GLU A 458 -4.38 -1.12 3.90
CA GLU A 458 -5.66 -1.32 4.58
C GLU A 458 -6.69 -0.25 4.19
N PRO A 459 -7.95 -0.61 3.89
CA PRO A 459 -8.98 0.37 3.61
C PRO A 459 -9.18 1.36 4.76
N ILE A 460 -9.67 2.54 4.42
CA ILE A 460 -10.03 3.61 5.36
C ILE A 460 -11.53 3.56 5.58
N TYR A 461 -11.92 3.58 6.85
CA TYR A 461 -13.30 3.58 7.28
C TYR A 461 -13.61 4.85 8.07
N LEU A 462 -14.87 5.30 8.00
CA LEU A 462 -15.35 6.38 8.86
C LEU A 462 -15.60 5.80 10.25
N ARG A 463 -15.13 6.48 11.31
CA ARG A 463 -15.48 6.13 12.68
C ARG A 463 -16.67 6.98 13.15
N ASN A 464 -17.46 6.43 14.06
CA ASN A 464 -18.77 6.94 14.51
C ASN A 464 -18.81 8.40 15.02
N ASP A 465 -17.65 9.06 15.20
CA ASP A 465 -17.55 10.41 15.78
C ASP A 465 -17.19 11.50 14.75
N VAL A 466 -16.89 11.15 13.49
CA VAL A 466 -16.59 12.15 12.43
C VAL A 466 -17.90 12.65 11.81
N VAL A 467 -18.61 13.51 12.54
CA VAL A 467 -19.75 14.26 12.01
C VAL A 467 -19.27 15.64 11.59
N THR A 468 -18.98 15.83 10.31
CA THR A 468 -18.89 17.16 9.72
C THR A 468 -20.31 17.70 9.48
N THR A 469 -20.69 18.78 10.14
CA THR A 469 -21.84 19.60 9.72
C THR A 469 -21.46 20.35 8.45
N ALA A 470 -21.81 19.81 7.29
CA ALA A 470 -21.81 20.59 6.05
C ALA A 470 -22.85 21.72 6.15
N PRO A 471 -22.60 22.93 5.63
CA PRO A 471 -23.62 23.98 5.55
C PRO A 471 -24.73 23.53 4.60
N SER A 472 -25.96 23.42 5.11
CA SER A 472 -27.15 23.23 4.29
C SER A 472 -27.45 24.50 3.51
N THR A 473 -27.31 24.47 2.18
CA THR A 473 -28.02 25.41 1.32
C THR A 473 -29.30 24.76 0.84
N ASN A 474 -30.41 25.27 1.38
CA ASN A 474 -31.77 24.94 0.96
C ASN A 474 -31.97 25.29 -0.52
N ALA A 475 -32.34 24.30 -1.33
CA ALA A 475 -33.08 24.52 -2.57
C ALA A 475 -34.14 23.43 -2.71
N THR A 476 -35.39 23.88 -2.72
CA THR A 476 -36.65 23.13 -2.79
C THR A 476 -36.71 22.22 -4.03
N PRO A 477 -37.30 21.01 -3.95
CA PRO A 477 -37.51 20.18 -5.13
C PRO A 477 -38.73 20.68 -5.92
N GLN A 478 -38.51 21.14 -7.15
CA GLN A 478 -39.56 21.21 -8.15
C GLN A 478 -39.40 20.08 -9.16
N THR A 479 -40.46 19.28 -9.21
CA THR A 479 -40.72 18.23 -10.17
C THR A 479 -41.10 18.86 -11.51
N GLU A 480 -40.27 18.69 -12.55
CA GLU A 480 -40.74 18.72 -13.94
C GLU A 480 -40.11 17.56 -14.72
N THR A 481 -40.98 16.67 -15.15
CA THR A 481 -40.83 15.69 -16.22
C THR A 481 -40.32 16.34 -17.51
N SER A 482 -39.31 15.78 -18.17
CA SER A 482 -39.42 15.33 -19.57
C SER A 482 -38.11 14.78 -20.16
N THR A 483 -38.28 13.60 -20.78
CA THR A 483 -37.62 13.10 -22.00
C THR A 483 -36.10 12.87 -22.04
N SER A 484 -35.81 11.57 -22.01
CA SER A 484 -34.74 10.88 -22.72
C SER A 484 -34.28 11.53 -24.02
N THR A 485 -32.98 11.83 -24.07
CA THR A 485 -32.13 11.53 -25.21
C THR A 485 -30.79 11.08 -24.64
N GLU A 486 -30.58 9.77 -24.64
CA GLU A 486 -29.25 9.17 -24.48
C GLU A 486 -28.39 9.66 -25.67
N GLU A 487 -27.41 10.50 -25.38
CA GLU A 487 -26.17 10.52 -26.16
C GLU A 487 -25.13 9.69 -25.41
N PRO A 488 -24.36 8.84 -26.11
CA PRO A 488 -23.38 7.97 -25.47
C PRO A 488 -22.25 8.84 -24.90
N VAL A 489 -22.01 8.70 -23.59
CA VAL A 489 -20.80 9.20 -22.95
C VAL A 489 -19.62 8.54 -23.66
N GLN A 490 -18.91 9.33 -24.47
CA GLN A 490 -17.64 8.93 -25.06
C GLN A 490 -16.67 8.57 -23.95
N THR A 491 -16.28 7.31 -23.90
CA THR A 491 -15.12 6.80 -23.17
C THR A 491 -13.87 7.54 -23.64
N GLN A 492 -13.43 8.56 -22.90
CA GLN A 492 -12.18 9.24 -23.19
C GLN A 492 -11.00 8.45 -22.62
N ASN A 493 -10.38 7.68 -23.53
CA ASN A 493 -8.96 7.42 -23.71
C ASN A 493 -8.11 7.15 -22.46
N SER A 494 -7.93 5.85 -22.17
CA SER A 494 -6.67 5.30 -21.66
C SER A 494 -5.52 5.85 -22.49
N THR A 495 -4.38 6.21 -21.88
CA THR A 495 -3.12 6.23 -22.66
C THR A 495 -2.88 4.79 -23.08
N PRO A 496 -3.02 4.43 -24.36
CA PRO A 496 -2.91 3.04 -24.76
C PRO A 496 -1.48 2.55 -24.49
N ILE A 497 -1.27 1.25 -24.20
CA ILE A 497 0.08 0.65 -24.27
C ILE A 497 0.75 1.00 -25.61
N GLU A 498 -0.05 1.25 -26.66
CA GLU A 498 0.40 1.72 -27.96
C GLU A 498 1.45 2.82 -27.89
N ASP A 499 1.31 3.75 -26.94
CA ASP A 499 2.23 4.89 -26.85
C ASP A 499 3.60 4.49 -26.31
N ARG A 500 3.71 3.39 -25.54
CA ARG A 500 4.95 2.92 -24.86
C ARG A 500 5.57 1.64 -25.39
N MET A 501 4.83 0.85 -26.14
CA MET A 501 5.33 -0.41 -26.70
C MET A 501 6.28 -0.14 -27.87
N ILE A 502 7.41 -0.84 -27.90
CA ILE A 502 8.29 -0.86 -29.07
C ILE A 502 7.54 -1.55 -30.22
N ARG A 503 7.36 -0.88 -31.35
CA ARG A 503 6.60 -1.38 -32.51
C ARG A 503 7.47 -1.54 -33.74
N THR A 504 7.12 -2.50 -34.59
CA THR A 504 7.69 -2.61 -35.93
C THR A 504 6.97 -1.57 -36.80
N PRO A 505 7.70 -0.66 -37.47
CA PRO A 505 7.08 0.28 -38.41
C PRO A 505 6.24 -0.44 -39.48
N GLN A 506 5.13 0.16 -39.89
CA GLN A 506 4.18 -0.45 -40.83
C GLN A 506 4.81 -0.80 -42.19
N ASP A 507 5.81 -0.03 -42.61
CA ASP A 507 6.60 -0.23 -43.83
C ASP A 507 7.69 -1.31 -43.67
N GLN A 508 7.92 -1.82 -42.46
CA GLN A 508 8.92 -2.83 -42.12
C GLN A 508 8.32 -4.18 -41.73
N LEU A 509 6.99 -4.34 -41.88
CA LEU A 509 6.31 -5.59 -41.55
C LEU A 509 6.78 -6.74 -42.46
N SER A 510 7.08 -7.88 -41.85
CA SER A 510 7.47 -9.11 -42.54
C SER A 510 6.57 -10.28 -42.13
N PHE A 511 6.33 -11.22 -43.05
CA PHE A 511 5.46 -12.37 -42.82
C PHE A 511 6.06 -13.65 -43.39
N ILE A 512 5.79 -14.78 -42.73
CA ILE A 512 6.06 -16.13 -43.21
C ILE A 512 4.76 -16.91 -43.24
N GLY A 513 4.54 -17.71 -44.30
CA GLY A 513 3.39 -18.61 -44.40
C GLY A 513 2.05 -17.87 -44.56
N LYS A 514 0.97 -18.51 -44.07
CA LYS A 514 -0.36 -17.91 -44.07
C LYS A 514 -0.41 -16.71 -43.12
N LYS A 515 -1.15 -15.66 -43.50
CA LYS A 515 -1.27 -14.44 -42.69
C LYS A 515 -2.47 -14.51 -41.75
N PHE A 516 -2.26 -14.10 -40.51
CA PHE A 516 -3.30 -13.81 -39.54
C PHE A 516 -3.28 -12.31 -39.22
N GLU A 517 -4.42 -11.65 -39.38
CA GLU A 517 -4.59 -10.22 -39.10
C GLU A 517 -4.78 -10.00 -37.61
N THR A 518 -3.90 -9.20 -37.00
CA THR A 518 -3.88 -8.95 -35.56
C THR A 518 -3.07 -7.71 -35.22
N SER A 519 -3.43 -7.08 -34.10
CA SER A 519 -2.67 -6.02 -33.45
C SER A 519 -1.37 -6.50 -32.78
N ILE A 520 -1.21 -7.83 -32.57
CA ILE A 520 0.04 -8.42 -32.10
C ILE A 520 1.16 -8.07 -33.09
N ASP A 521 2.23 -7.46 -32.58
CA ASP A 521 3.29 -6.95 -33.44
C ASP A 521 4.16 -8.06 -34.03
N SER A 522 4.56 -9.05 -33.21
CA SER A 522 5.33 -10.21 -33.67
C SER A 522 4.69 -11.51 -33.19
N TYR A 523 4.57 -12.50 -34.07
CA TYR A 523 4.14 -13.84 -33.68
C TYR A 523 4.80 -14.91 -34.52
N ILE A 524 4.93 -16.12 -33.97
CA ILE A 524 5.40 -17.29 -34.69
C ILE A 524 4.57 -18.52 -34.28
N ILE A 525 4.25 -19.34 -35.27
CA ILE A 525 3.60 -20.64 -35.11
C ILE A 525 4.52 -21.68 -35.73
N ALA A 526 4.92 -22.67 -34.95
CA ALA A 526 5.79 -23.74 -35.40
C ALA A 526 5.23 -25.12 -35.01
N ASP A 527 5.47 -26.12 -35.85
CA ASP A 527 5.26 -27.52 -35.48
C ASP A 527 6.29 -27.94 -34.43
N TYR A 528 5.82 -28.50 -33.31
CA TYR A 528 6.71 -28.78 -32.17
C TYR A 528 7.68 -29.93 -32.42
N ALA A 529 7.23 -30.97 -33.15
CA ALA A 529 8.04 -32.16 -33.38
C ALA A 529 9.20 -31.90 -34.36
N THR A 530 8.95 -31.13 -35.41
CA THR A 530 9.92 -30.85 -36.46
C THR A 530 10.66 -29.52 -36.28
N GLY A 531 10.10 -28.60 -35.50
CA GLY A 531 10.59 -27.22 -35.40
C GLY A 531 10.27 -26.37 -36.64
N SER A 532 9.48 -26.89 -37.59
CA SER A 532 9.15 -26.18 -38.84
C SER A 532 8.27 -24.97 -38.55
N ILE A 533 8.69 -23.79 -39.00
CA ILE A 533 7.90 -22.55 -38.87
C ILE A 533 6.79 -22.57 -39.93
N LEU A 534 5.54 -22.54 -39.47
CA LEU A 534 4.35 -22.68 -40.31
C LEU A 534 3.78 -21.31 -40.72
N ALA A 535 3.78 -20.37 -39.78
CA ALA A 535 3.37 -18.99 -40.00
C ALA A 535 4.09 -18.03 -39.04
N GLY A 536 4.19 -16.77 -39.41
CA GLY A 536 4.70 -15.74 -38.51
C GLY A 536 4.62 -14.34 -39.06
N LYS A 537 4.73 -13.37 -38.15
CA LYS A 537 4.83 -11.92 -38.40
C LYS A 537 6.02 -11.39 -37.63
N ASN A 538 6.89 -10.60 -38.27
CA ASN A 538 8.02 -9.92 -37.63
C ASN A 538 8.90 -10.83 -36.77
N ILE A 539 9.17 -12.05 -37.24
CA ILE A 539 9.74 -13.09 -36.36
C ILE A 539 11.21 -12.88 -36.01
N ASP A 540 11.90 -12.02 -36.74
CA ASP A 540 13.30 -11.65 -36.55
C ASP A 540 13.46 -10.24 -35.93
N THR A 541 12.36 -9.58 -35.57
CA THR A 541 12.40 -8.27 -34.93
C THR A 541 12.76 -8.40 -33.45
N VAL A 542 13.80 -7.68 -33.02
CA VAL A 542 14.26 -7.65 -31.63
C VAL A 542 13.29 -6.88 -30.75
N ARG A 543 12.90 -7.49 -29.64
CA ARG A 543 11.94 -6.95 -28.68
C ARG A 543 12.33 -7.31 -27.24
N PRO A 544 11.95 -6.49 -26.25
CA PRO A 544 12.08 -6.87 -24.86
C PRO A 544 11.23 -8.12 -24.56
N THR A 545 11.80 -9.05 -23.83
CA THR A 545 11.21 -10.35 -23.47
C THR A 545 10.19 -10.25 -22.34
N ALA A 546 10.32 -9.23 -21.49
CA ALA A 546 9.67 -9.19 -20.18
C ALA A 546 9.86 -10.52 -19.42
N SER A 547 8.85 -10.98 -18.68
CA SER A 547 8.91 -12.23 -17.89
C SER A 547 9.09 -13.52 -18.70
N LEU A 548 9.06 -13.47 -20.04
CA LEU A 548 9.52 -14.60 -20.86
C LEU A 548 11.00 -14.93 -20.59
N ALA A 549 11.79 -13.97 -20.11
CA ALA A 549 13.15 -14.15 -19.64
C ALA A 549 13.31 -15.31 -18.64
N LYS A 550 12.30 -15.52 -17.77
CA LYS A 550 12.31 -16.54 -16.71
C LYS A 550 12.41 -17.97 -17.24
N VAL A 551 11.95 -18.23 -18.47
CA VAL A 551 12.07 -19.56 -19.09
C VAL A 551 13.54 -19.91 -19.36
N MET A 552 14.30 -18.96 -19.90
CA MET A 552 15.73 -19.16 -20.13
C MET A 552 16.51 -19.23 -18.81
N THR A 553 16.15 -18.40 -17.84
CA THR A 553 16.76 -18.40 -16.51
C THR A 553 16.56 -19.75 -15.80
N THR A 554 15.33 -20.27 -15.78
CA THR A 554 15.03 -21.56 -15.15
C THR A 554 15.62 -22.75 -15.91
N TYR A 555 15.69 -22.68 -17.24
CA TYR A 555 16.50 -23.64 -18.03
C TYR A 555 17.95 -23.66 -17.57
N MET A 556 18.58 -22.49 -17.42
CA MET A 556 19.96 -22.39 -16.95
C MET A 556 20.11 -22.85 -15.49
N LEU A 557 19.15 -22.58 -14.61
CA LEU A 557 19.17 -23.09 -13.23
C LEU A 557 19.18 -24.62 -13.21
N MET A 558 18.33 -25.25 -14.01
CA MET A 558 18.30 -26.72 -14.13
C MET A 558 19.63 -27.26 -14.70
N LYS A 559 20.20 -26.59 -15.71
CA LYS A 559 21.49 -26.95 -16.30
C LYS A 559 22.64 -26.85 -15.29
N GLU A 560 22.61 -25.84 -14.42
CA GLU A 560 23.61 -25.59 -13.38
C GLU A 560 23.37 -26.41 -12.09
N GLY A 561 22.40 -27.34 -12.10
CA GLY A 561 22.22 -28.31 -11.01
C GLY A 561 21.32 -27.83 -9.87
N LEU A 562 20.34 -26.96 -10.14
CA LEU A 562 19.33 -26.58 -9.14
C LEU A 562 18.70 -27.80 -8.47
N ASN A 563 18.90 -27.93 -7.16
CA ASN A 563 18.29 -28.98 -6.36
C ASN A 563 16.91 -28.54 -5.86
N LEU A 564 15.84 -29.15 -6.41
CA LEU A 564 14.45 -28.85 -6.05
C LEU A 564 14.05 -29.32 -4.64
N ASN A 565 14.83 -30.20 -4.03
CA ASN A 565 14.63 -30.63 -2.64
C ASN A 565 15.36 -29.74 -1.63
N ALA A 566 16.26 -28.87 -2.10
CA ALA A 566 16.86 -27.85 -1.26
C ALA A 566 15.90 -26.68 -1.05
N SER A 567 16.32 -25.76 -0.19
CA SER A 567 15.57 -24.57 0.18
C SER A 567 16.50 -23.37 0.25
N VAL A 568 15.93 -22.18 0.15
CA VAL A 568 16.65 -20.92 0.25
C VAL A 568 15.96 -19.98 1.22
N VAL A 569 16.78 -19.23 1.96
CA VAL A 569 16.33 -18.19 2.88
C VAL A 569 16.22 -16.88 2.11
N TYR A 570 15.11 -16.17 2.26
CA TYR A 570 14.93 -14.85 1.68
C TYR A 570 15.81 -13.81 2.37
N ASN A 571 16.52 -13.04 1.55
CA ASN A 571 17.35 -11.93 1.96
C ASN A 571 17.06 -10.73 1.04
N SER A 572 16.31 -9.76 1.54
CA SER A 572 15.88 -8.58 0.81
C SER A 572 17.04 -7.76 0.27
N ALA A 573 18.19 -7.75 0.96
CA ALA A 573 19.36 -6.99 0.55
C ALA A 573 19.93 -7.45 -0.80
N THR A 574 19.71 -8.71 -1.19
CA THR A 574 20.25 -9.28 -2.42
C THR A 574 19.18 -9.84 -3.37
N GLN A 575 18.00 -10.20 -2.85
CA GLN A 575 16.98 -10.93 -3.62
C GLN A 575 15.72 -10.11 -3.87
N LYS A 576 15.53 -8.98 -3.18
CA LYS A 576 14.39 -8.08 -3.46
C LYS A 576 14.45 -7.60 -4.90
N THR A 577 13.31 -7.62 -5.57
CA THR A 577 13.13 -7.04 -6.92
C THR A 577 12.33 -5.75 -6.79
N PRO A 578 12.37 -4.85 -7.80
CA PRO A 578 11.67 -3.58 -7.73
C PRO A 578 10.18 -3.74 -7.36
N PRO A 579 9.62 -2.88 -6.48
CA PRO A 579 8.27 -2.98 -5.93
C PRO A 579 7.16 -2.98 -6.98
N GLU A 580 7.36 -2.32 -8.13
CA GLU A 580 6.39 -2.21 -9.22
C GLU A 580 5.91 -3.56 -9.78
N PHE A 581 6.69 -4.62 -9.56
CA PHE A 581 6.38 -5.98 -9.99
C PHE A 581 6.59 -7.02 -8.86
N HIS A 582 6.70 -6.56 -7.61
CA HIS A 582 6.89 -7.39 -6.42
C HIS A 582 5.53 -7.74 -5.81
N ARG A 583 5.02 -8.93 -6.13
CA ARG A 583 3.75 -9.46 -5.59
C ARG A 583 3.94 -10.73 -4.74
N TYR A 584 5.18 -11.17 -4.60
CA TYR A 584 5.51 -12.36 -3.85
C TYR A 584 5.64 -12.00 -2.37
N ARG A 585 4.64 -12.36 -1.57
CA ARG A 585 4.60 -12.06 -0.14
C ARG A 585 5.69 -12.86 0.56
N ILE A 586 6.74 -12.20 1.02
CA ILE A 586 7.82 -12.86 1.77
C ILE A 586 8.54 -11.84 2.65
N THR A 587 9.02 -12.30 3.81
CA THR A 587 9.71 -11.52 4.83
C THR A 587 11.15 -12.03 5.03
N ASP A 588 12.07 -11.11 5.35
CA ASP A 588 13.48 -11.45 5.54
C ASP A 588 13.69 -12.56 6.55
N GLY A 589 14.42 -13.59 6.14
CA GLY A 589 14.68 -14.79 6.95
C GLY A 589 13.74 -15.96 6.67
N GLU A 590 12.62 -15.77 5.97
CA GLU A 590 11.71 -16.86 5.60
C GLU A 590 12.40 -17.85 4.66
N ARG A 591 12.03 -19.13 4.77
CA ARG A 591 12.66 -20.21 4.01
C ARG A 591 11.65 -20.91 3.15
N VAL A 592 11.97 -21.04 1.86
CA VAL A 592 11.07 -21.66 0.88
C VAL A 592 11.81 -22.74 0.12
N ARG A 593 11.12 -23.84 -0.21
CA ARG A 593 11.68 -24.92 -1.02
C ARG A 593 11.85 -24.47 -2.46
N ASN A 594 12.91 -24.94 -3.11
CA ASN A 594 13.20 -24.58 -4.50
C ASN A 594 12.14 -25.07 -5.49
N ALA A 595 11.49 -26.21 -5.21
CA ALA A 595 10.35 -26.69 -6.00
C ALA A 595 9.18 -25.67 -6.01
N ASP A 596 8.85 -25.12 -4.84
CA ASP A 596 7.75 -24.20 -4.64
C ASP A 596 8.03 -22.83 -5.28
N LEU A 597 9.26 -22.35 -5.11
CA LEU A 597 9.73 -21.14 -5.80
C LEU A 597 9.71 -21.32 -7.32
N LEU A 598 10.09 -22.49 -7.85
CA LEU A 598 10.01 -22.76 -9.29
C LEU A 598 8.57 -22.70 -9.80
N GLY A 599 7.61 -23.17 -8.99
CA GLY A 599 6.18 -22.98 -9.22
C GLY A 599 5.80 -21.51 -9.31
N ALA A 600 6.13 -20.71 -8.30
CA ALA A 600 5.85 -19.27 -8.30
C ALA A 600 6.47 -18.53 -9.51
N VAL A 601 7.67 -18.93 -9.94
CA VAL A 601 8.35 -18.35 -11.12
C VAL A 601 7.64 -18.67 -12.43
N LEU A 602 7.28 -19.93 -12.65
CA LEU A 602 6.80 -20.39 -13.96
C LEU A 602 5.28 -20.31 -14.13
N ILE A 603 4.52 -20.51 -13.05
CA ILE A 603 3.06 -20.54 -13.06
C ILE A 603 2.53 -19.10 -12.95
N SER A 604 2.80 -18.38 -11.85
CA SER A 604 2.24 -17.04 -11.63
C SER A 604 3.19 -15.88 -11.97
N SER A 605 4.40 -16.17 -12.45
CA SER A 605 5.36 -15.19 -12.95
C SER A 605 6.00 -14.29 -11.89
N MET A 606 6.14 -14.76 -10.65
CA MET A 606 6.74 -13.98 -9.56
C MET A 606 8.22 -13.67 -9.81
N ASN A 607 8.64 -12.44 -9.48
CA ASN A 607 10.00 -11.95 -9.74
C ASN A 607 11.01 -12.34 -8.66
N THR A 608 10.69 -12.07 -7.39
CA THR A 608 11.59 -12.33 -6.24
C THR A 608 12.00 -13.78 -6.10
N PRO A 609 11.11 -14.78 -6.29
CA PRO A 609 11.50 -16.18 -6.32
C PRO A 609 12.61 -16.52 -7.31
N VAL A 610 12.74 -15.77 -8.43
CA VAL A 610 13.81 -16.00 -9.40
C VAL A 610 15.19 -15.72 -8.79
N ARG A 611 15.35 -14.59 -8.09
CA ARG A 611 16.62 -14.24 -7.43
C ARG A 611 16.96 -15.19 -6.28
N MET A 612 15.93 -15.67 -5.57
CA MET A 612 16.08 -16.71 -4.55
C MET A 612 16.59 -18.03 -5.15
N LEU A 613 16.03 -18.47 -6.28
CA LEU A 613 16.49 -19.67 -6.99
C LEU A 613 17.92 -19.50 -7.53
N VAL A 614 18.26 -18.34 -8.08
CA VAL A 614 19.64 -18.03 -8.52
C VAL A 614 20.60 -18.09 -7.35
N SER A 615 20.24 -17.52 -6.20
CA SER A 615 21.03 -17.58 -4.96
C SER A 615 21.23 -19.00 -4.42
N SER A 616 20.32 -19.93 -4.75
CA SER A 616 20.47 -21.35 -4.40
C SER A 616 21.57 -22.06 -5.18
N VAL A 617 22.02 -21.47 -6.30
CA VAL A 617 23.05 -22.02 -7.19
C VAL A 617 24.33 -21.18 -7.12
N THR A 618 24.22 -19.86 -7.03
CA THR A 618 25.35 -18.93 -7.03
C THR A 618 24.99 -17.60 -6.36
N ASN A 619 25.93 -17.02 -5.61
CA ASN A 619 25.79 -15.69 -5.02
C ASN A 619 26.15 -14.54 -6.00
N ASN A 620 26.46 -14.85 -7.27
CA ASN A 620 26.85 -13.89 -8.29
C ASN A 620 25.83 -13.87 -9.45
N GLU A 621 24.82 -13.00 -9.35
CA GLU A 621 23.77 -12.83 -10.37
C GLU A 621 24.37 -12.37 -11.72
N ALA A 622 25.30 -11.42 -11.73
CA ALA A 622 25.95 -10.95 -12.96
C ALA A 622 26.74 -12.07 -13.68
N GLY A 623 27.41 -12.92 -12.90
CA GLY A 623 28.06 -14.13 -13.40
C GLY A 623 27.06 -15.13 -13.97
N PHE A 624 25.89 -15.28 -13.34
CA PHE A 624 24.80 -16.13 -13.84
C PHE A 624 24.21 -15.60 -15.17
N VAL A 625 23.97 -14.29 -15.27
CA VAL A 625 23.55 -13.62 -16.52
C VAL A 625 24.59 -13.82 -17.62
N SER A 626 25.89 -13.77 -17.29
CA SER A 626 26.96 -14.05 -18.26
C SER A 626 26.90 -15.49 -18.78
N LYS A 627 26.54 -16.47 -17.94
CA LYS A 627 26.31 -17.86 -18.36
C LYS A 627 25.07 -18.01 -19.25
N ILE A 628 23.99 -17.29 -18.96
CA ILE A 628 22.80 -17.23 -19.83
C ILE A 628 23.22 -16.75 -21.22
N ASN A 629 23.90 -15.61 -21.31
CA ASN A 629 24.34 -15.04 -22.58
C ASN A 629 25.34 -15.94 -23.33
N ALA A 630 26.24 -16.63 -22.61
CA ALA A 630 27.12 -17.62 -23.22
C ALA A 630 26.32 -18.79 -23.82
N GLN A 631 25.26 -19.25 -23.15
CA GLN A 631 24.39 -20.30 -23.67
C GLN A 631 23.59 -19.84 -24.90
N LEU A 632 23.08 -18.61 -24.90
CA LEU A 632 22.39 -18.04 -26.07
C LEU A 632 23.33 -18.01 -27.28
N LYS A 633 24.58 -17.56 -27.08
CA LYS A 633 25.62 -17.56 -28.12
C LYS A 633 25.97 -18.98 -28.61
N ASP A 634 26.09 -19.94 -27.70
CA ASP A 634 26.34 -21.36 -28.03
C ASP A 634 25.20 -21.95 -28.88
N TRP A 635 23.97 -21.49 -28.68
CA TRP A 635 22.82 -21.84 -29.54
C TRP A 635 22.70 -21.00 -30.82
N GLY A 636 23.65 -20.08 -31.07
CA GLY A 636 23.62 -19.20 -32.23
C GLY A 636 22.54 -18.11 -32.18
N LEU A 637 22.00 -17.81 -31.00
CA LEU A 637 20.94 -16.81 -30.79
C LEU A 637 21.57 -15.42 -30.62
N THR A 638 21.97 -14.81 -31.74
CA THR A 638 22.73 -13.55 -31.76
C THR A 638 21.90 -12.31 -31.49
N SER A 639 20.57 -12.40 -31.60
CA SER A 639 19.64 -11.30 -31.35
C SER A 639 19.03 -11.35 -29.93
N SER A 640 19.45 -12.31 -29.11
CA SER A 640 18.97 -12.54 -27.76
C SER A 640 20.03 -12.17 -26.73
N SER A 641 19.65 -11.38 -25.72
CA SER A 641 20.56 -10.98 -24.64
C SER A 641 19.84 -10.69 -23.33
N TRP A 642 20.42 -11.10 -22.21
CA TRP A 642 19.87 -10.94 -20.87
C TRP A 642 20.75 -9.96 -20.08
N LYS A 643 20.11 -9.08 -19.32
CA LYS A 643 20.68 -8.13 -18.36
C LYS A 643 20.32 -8.46 -16.92
N ASP A 644 19.13 -9.01 -16.71
CA ASP A 644 18.71 -9.55 -15.41
C ASP A 644 18.18 -10.98 -15.57
N VAL A 645 17.79 -11.59 -14.44
CA VAL A 645 17.31 -12.98 -14.40
C VAL A 645 15.80 -13.12 -14.50
N TYR A 646 15.02 -12.04 -14.33
CA TYR A 646 13.57 -12.11 -14.18
C TYR A 646 12.76 -11.38 -15.25
N GLY A 647 13.38 -10.61 -16.15
CA GLY A 647 12.67 -9.92 -17.23
C GLY A 647 12.25 -8.50 -16.93
N GLY A 648 12.87 -7.81 -15.97
CA GLY A 648 12.54 -6.43 -15.63
C GLY A 648 13.26 -5.40 -16.50
N ALA A 649 14.48 -5.72 -16.93
CA ALA A 649 15.26 -4.87 -17.81
C ALA A 649 14.68 -4.86 -19.23
N ILE A 650 14.44 -3.65 -19.75
CA ILE A 650 14.06 -3.42 -21.16
C ILE A 650 15.06 -4.05 -22.14
N ASP A 651 16.32 -4.14 -21.74
CA ASP A 651 17.41 -4.69 -22.54
C ASP A 651 17.49 -6.23 -22.51
N ASN A 652 16.58 -6.92 -21.81
CA ASN A 652 16.40 -8.36 -21.98
C ASN A 652 15.71 -8.62 -23.32
N ASN A 653 16.48 -8.81 -24.36
CA ASN A 653 16.00 -8.83 -25.74
C ASN A 653 15.93 -10.24 -26.32
N THR A 654 15.00 -10.45 -27.26
CA THR A 654 14.90 -11.65 -28.10
C THR A 654 14.15 -11.36 -29.40
N THR A 655 14.02 -12.35 -30.27
CA THR A 655 13.09 -12.37 -31.41
C THR A 655 12.13 -13.54 -31.26
N ALA A 656 10.99 -13.54 -31.96
CA ALA A 656 10.07 -14.69 -31.90
C ALA A 656 10.75 -15.99 -32.39
N ARG A 657 11.62 -15.89 -33.41
CA ARG A 657 12.40 -17.04 -33.91
C ARG A 657 13.39 -17.57 -32.88
N GLU A 658 14.15 -16.71 -32.22
CA GLU A 658 15.14 -17.16 -31.25
C GLU A 658 14.47 -17.65 -29.96
N TYR A 659 13.36 -17.01 -29.55
CA TYR A 659 12.58 -17.45 -28.41
C TYR A 659 11.90 -18.81 -28.65
N LEU A 660 11.56 -19.15 -29.89
CA LEU A 660 11.12 -20.51 -30.26
C LEU A 660 12.17 -21.56 -29.87
N THR A 661 13.45 -21.28 -30.10
CA THR A 661 14.55 -22.18 -29.68
C THR A 661 14.60 -22.29 -28.16
N ILE A 662 14.57 -21.16 -27.44
CA ILE A 662 14.60 -21.12 -25.97
C ILE A 662 13.44 -21.92 -25.38
N PHE A 663 12.21 -21.63 -25.82
CA PHE A 663 11.00 -22.26 -25.30
C PHE A 663 10.94 -23.75 -25.64
N THR A 664 11.37 -24.15 -26.84
CA THR A 664 11.47 -25.57 -27.21
C THR A 664 12.50 -26.31 -26.35
N LYS A 665 13.69 -25.74 -26.14
CA LYS A 665 14.73 -26.33 -25.28
C LYS A 665 14.29 -26.43 -23.81
N ALA A 666 13.56 -25.44 -23.31
CA ALA A 666 13.03 -25.48 -21.95
C ALA A 666 11.94 -26.55 -21.81
N THR A 667 11.04 -26.68 -22.79
CA THR A 667 9.94 -27.65 -22.74
C THR A 667 10.35 -29.09 -23.04
N THR A 668 11.56 -29.37 -23.52
CA THR A 668 12.09 -30.75 -23.55
C THR A 668 12.54 -31.23 -22.17
N ASN A 669 12.81 -30.33 -21.22
CA ASN A 669 13.02 -30.68 -19.83
C ASN A 669 11.65 -31.00 -19.18
N ALA A 670 11.43 -32.27 -18.82
CA ALA A 670 10.16 -32.75 -18.29
C ALA A 670 9.66 -31.97 -17.06
N THR A 671 10.57 -31.58 -16.17
CA THR A 671 10.25 -30.80 -14.98
C THR A 671 9.78 -29.39 -15.35
N LEU A 672 10.53 -28.67 -16.19
CA LEU A 672 10.13 -27.33 -16.62
C LEU A 672 8.81 -27.36 -17.39
N LYS A 673 8.62 -28.35 -18.29
CA LYS A 673 7.37 -28.55 -19.00
C LYS A 673 6.20 -28.76 -18.04
N GLN A 674 6.38 -29.57 -16.99
CA GLN A 674 5.35 -29.80 -15.98
C GLN A 674 4.97 -28.49 -15.28
N TYR A 675 5.93 -27.72 -14.76
CA TYR A 675 5.63 -26.45 -14.08
C TYR A 675 4.97 -25.44 -15.01
N LEU A 676 5.49 -25.25 -16.23
CA LEU A 676 4.87 -24.39 -17.25
C LEU A 676 3.46 -24.85 -17.66
N GLY A 677 3.14 -26.13 -17.49
CA GLY A 677 1.83 -26.70 -17.83
C GLY A 677 0.87 -26.80 -16.64
N THR A 678 1.26 -26.32 -15.46
CA THR A 678 0.48 -26.48 -14.23
C THR A 678 -0.49 -25.30 -14.06
N PRO A 679 -1.82 -25.53 -13.90
CA PRO A 679 -2.82 -24.45 -13.87
C PRO A 679 -2.75 -23.51 -12.65
N SER A 680 -2.23 -23.98 -11.52
CA SER A 680 -2.10 -23.23 -10.27
C SER A 680 -1.12 -23.95 -9.34
N TYR A 681 -0.57 -23.26 -8.35
CA TYR A 681 0.20 -23.90 -7.28
C TYR A 681 -0.37 -23.56 -5.91
N SER A 682 -0.02 -24.37 -4.92
CA SER A 682 -0.32 -24.12 -3.52
C SER A 682 0.76 -24.78 -2.66
N TYR A 683 1.33 -24.03 -1.71
CA TYR A 683 2.32 -24.56 -0.76
C TYR A 683 2.38 -23.70 0.50
N ASP A 684 3.01 -24.23 1.53
CA ASP A 684 3.37 -23.49 2.74
C ASP A 684 4.90 -23.31 2.79
N GLU A 685 5.35 -22.17 3.30
CA GLU A 685 6.76 -21.89 3.55
C GLU A 685 7.38 -22.92 4.52
N MET A 686 8.68 -23.21 4.35
CA MET A 686 9.41 -24.11 5.26
C MET A 686 9.76 -23.43 6.59
N LEU A 687 9.91 -22.11 6.58
CA LEU A 687 10.03 -21.26 7.76
C LEU A 687 9.27 -19.97 7.46
N ASP A 688 8.18 -19.79 8.20
CA ASP A 688 7.33 -18.60 8.20
C ASP A 688 7.71 -17.70 9.37
N LEU A 689 7.84 -16.41 9.11
CA LEU A 689 8.19 -15.39 10.10
C LEU A 689 7.13 -14.29 10.20
N ASP A 690 6.21 -14.19 9.23
CA ASP A 690 5.16 -13.19 9.16
C ASP A 690 3.77 -13.70 9.61
N GLY A 691 3.64 -15.00 9.85
CA GLY A 691 2.40 -15.65 10.28
C GLY A 691 1.41 -15.89 9.13
N GLN A 692 1.88 -15.82 7.89
CA GLN A 692 1.15 -16.13 6.68
C GLN A 692 1.95 -17.19 5.91
N PRO A 693 2.05 -18.45 6.34
CA PRO A 693 2.91 -19.42 5.66
C PRO A 693 2.42 -19.77 4.24
N HIS A 694 1.15 -19.51 3.92
CA HIS A 694 0.48 -20.05 2.76
C HIS A 694 0.66 -19.21 1.49
N HIS A 695 0.96 -19.88 0.38
CA HIS A 695 1.06 -19.31 -0.96
C HIS A 695 0.13 -20.04 -1.92
N PHE A 696 -0.60 -19.27 -2.72
CA PHE A 696 -1.44 -19.78 -3.80
C PHE A 696 -1.52 -18.75 -4.92
N ASP A 697 -1.34 -19.20 -6.16
CA ASP A 697 -1.70 -18.42 -7.34
C ASP A 697 -2.15 -19.34 -8.48
N ASP A 698 -2.96 -18.78 -9.37
CA ASP A 698 -3.23 -19.33 -10.68
C ASP A 698 -2.09 -19.07 -11.67
N HIS A 699 -2.07 -19.85 -12.75
CA HIS A 699 -1.21 -19.59 -13.88
C HIS A 699 -1.52 -18.21 -14.47
N SER A 700 -0.47 -17.45 -14.76
CA SER A 700 -0.54 -16.10 -15.34
C SER A 700 -1.14 -16.03 -16.76
N ASN A 701 -1.57 -17.17 -17.32
CA ASN A 701 -2.25 -17.30 -18.59
C ASN A 701 -3.67 -17.83 -18.31
N ASP A 702 -4.66 -16.94 -18.33
CA ASP A 702 -6.04 -17.31 -18.01
C ASP A 702 -6.67 -18.30 -19.02
N LEU A 703 -6.07 -18.45 -20.21
CA LEU A 703 -6.51 -19.47 -21.18
C LEU A 703 -6.35 -20.89 -20.64
N MET A 704 -5.48 -21.11 -19.65
CA MET A 704 -5.32 -22.41 -18.97
C MET A 704 -6.62 -22.88 -18.30
N LYS A 705 -7.54 -21.95 -17.96
CA LYS A 705 -8.83 -22.23 -17.32
C LYS A 705 -9.96 -22.47 -18.33
N ASP A 706 -9.73 -22.17 -19.62
CA ASP A 706 -10.74 -22.26 -20.66
C ASP A 706 -10.81 -23.67 -21.26
N ASN A 707 -11.78 -24.46 -20.79
CA ASN A 707 -12.00 -25.81 -21.28
C ASN A 707 -12.64 -25.86 -22.69
N SER A 708 -13.14 -24.74 -23.22
CA SER A 708 -13.83 -24.66 -24.51
C SER A 708 -12.89 -24.61 -25.73
N LEU A 709 -11.59 -24.41 -25.50
CA LEU A 709 -10.58 -24.30 -26.56
C LEU A 709 -10.51 -25.56 -27.43
N SER A 710 -10.21 -25.40 -28.73
CA SER A 710 -9.98 -26.53 -29.65
C SER A 710 -8.66 -27.27 -29.40
N PHE A 711 -7.85 -26.75 -28.48
CA PHE A 711 -6.55 -27.25 -28.07
C PHE A 711 -6.44 -27.32 -26.55
N SER A 712 -5.44 -28.08 -26.08
CA SER A 712 -4.99 -28.10 -24.69
C SER A 712 -3.64 -27.39 -24.58
N ILE A 713 -3.46 -26.54 -23.58
CA ILE A 713 -2.19 -25.87 -23.32
C ILE A 713 -1.33 -26.80 -22.45
N MET A 714 -0.18 -27.22 -22.97
CA MET A 714 0.74 -28.15 -22.30
C MET A 714 1.86 -27.44 -21.53
N ALA A 715 2.21 -26.23 -21.94
CA ALA A 715 3.17 -25.36 -21.27
C ALA A 715 2.91 -23.91 -21.70
N SER A 716 2.98 -22.96 -20.78
CA SER A 716 2.83 -21.55 -21.11
C SER A 716 3.67 -20.64 -20.24
N LYS A 717 4.06 -19.49 -20.80
CA LYS A 717 4.60 -18.37 -20.04
C LYS A 717 4.07 -17.07 -20.61
N THR A 718 3.65 -16.15 -19.74
CA THR A 718 3.32 -14.76 -20.11
C THR A 718 4.43 -13.80 -19.68
N GLY A 719 4.44 -12.59 -20.23
CA GLY A 719 5.29 -11.53 -19.74
C GLY A 719 4.87 -10.17 -20.23
N TYR A 720 5.01 -9.17 -19.36
CA TYR A 720 4.65 -7.80 -19.66
C TYR A 720 5.66 -6.83 -19.01
N ILE A 721 6.19 -5.93 -19.83
CA ILE A 721 6.60 -4.58 -19.45
C ILE A 721 6.03 -3.65 -20.52
N TYR A 722 5.99 -2.34 -20.26
CA TYR A 722 5.37 -1.39 -21.17
C TYR A 722 5.98 -1.43 -22.58
N GLU A 723 7.29 -1.51 -22.63
CA GLU A 723 8.07 -1.46 -23.86
C GLU A 723 7.98 -2.76 -24.65
N SER A 724 7.62 -3.87 -24.00
CA SER A 724 7.39 -5.14 -24.67
C SER A 724 5.95 -5.32 -25.16
N GLY A 725 4.97 -4.63 -24.56
CA GLY A 725 3.57 -5.04 -24.61
C GLY A 725 3.34 -6.40 -23.94
N ASP A 726 2.16 -6.98 -24.09
CA ASP A 726 1.87 -8.32 -23.58
C ASP A 726 2.50 -9.39 -24.48
N ASN A 727 3.23 -10.30 -23.85
CA ASN A 727 3.88 -11.42 -24.49
C ASN A 727 3.34 -12.73 -23.94
N ILE A 728 3.27 -13.75 -24.79
CA ILE A 728 2.85 -15.09 -24.41
C ILE A 728 3.53 -16.13 -25.29
N ALA A 729 4.02 -17.19 -24.66
CA ALA A 729 4.51 -18.40 -25.31
C ALA A 729 3.65 -19.58 -24.84
N MET A 730 3.24 -20.43 -25.77
CA MET A 730 2.44 -21.63 -25.51
C MET A 730 2.94 -22.81 -26.32
N LEU A 731 3.06 -23.96 -25.67
CA LEU A 731 3.06 -25.27 -26.32
C LEU A 731 1.64 -25.80 -26.20
N VAL A 732 0.98 -26.00 -27.34
CA VAL A 732 -0.41 -26.46 -27.39
C VAL A 732 -0.51 -27.79 -28.11
N GLN A 733 -1.48 -28.60 -27.70
CA GLN A 733 -1.86 -29.83 -28.39
C GLN A 733 -3.27 -29.70 -28.92
N ARG A 734 -3.45 -29.88 -30.23
CA ARG A 734 -4.77 -29.89 -30.84
C ARG A 734 -5.57 -31.11 -30.39
N LYS A 735 -6.82 -30.92 -29.98
CA LYS A 735 -7.66 -32.02 -29.45
C LYS A 735 -8.10 -33.02 -30.53
N SER A 736 -8.25 -32.58 -31.78
CA SER A 736 -8.79 -33.44 -32.86
C SER A 736 -7.83 -34.52 -33.34
N ASP A 737 -6.51 -34.28 -33.31
CA ASP A 737 -5.50 -35.19 -33.87
C ASP A 737 -4.22 -35.32 -33.03
N GLY A 738 -4.13 -34.62 -31.91
CA GLY A 738 -2.99 -34.68 -31.00
C GLY A 738 -1.72 -33.99 -31.49
N LYS A 739 -1.74 -33.28 -32.64
CA LYS A 739 -0.59 -32.51 -33.13
C LYS A 739 -0.23 -31.39 -32.16
N GLN A 740 1.07 -31.12 -32.04
CA GLN A 740 1.61 -30.14 -31.10
C GLN A 740 2.23 -28.96 -31.82
N PHE A 741 1.95 -27.76 -31.32
CA PHE A 741 2.39 -26.51 -31.90
C PHE A 741 2.99 -25.60 -30.83
N VAL A 742 4.04 -24.87 -31.19
CA VAL A 742 4.51 -23.73 -30.39
C VAL A 742 3.93 -22.47 -30.99
N VAL A 743 3.22 -21.70 -30.18
CA VAL A 743 2.66 -20.40 -30.54
C VAL A 743 3.27 -19.36 -29.61
N ILE A 744 3.99 -18.39 -30.18
CA ILE A 744 4.57 -17.28 -29.44
C ILE A 744 4.05 -15.99 -30.05
N ALA A 745 3.55 -15.10 -29.19
CA ALA A 745 3.14 -13.75 -29.53
C ALA A 745 3.92 -12.77 -28.65
N LEU A 746 4.56 -11.78 -29.28
CA LEU A 746 5.35 -10.73 -28.64
C LEU A 746 4.78 -9.37 -29.05
N GLY A 747 4.57 -8.47 -28.09
CA GLY A 747 4.02 -7.14 -28.36
C GLY A 747 2.55 -7.14 -28.75
N ASN A 748 1.70 -7.74 -27.93
CA ASN A 748 0.26 -7.43 -27.95
C ASN A 748 0.03 -6.09 -27.24
N PRO A 749 -0.50 -5.05 -27.91
CA PRO A 749 -0.71 -3.74 -27.31
C PRO A 749 -2.01 -3.62 -26.49
N GLU A 750 -2.87 -4.64 -26.47
CA GLU A 750 -4.18 -4.55 -25.83
C GLU A 750 -4.18 -5.23 -24.45
N HIS A 751 -3.73 -4.54 -23.39
CA HIS A 751 -3.65 -5.15 -22.05
C HIS A 751 -4.96 -5.76 -21.57
N GLY A 752 -6.05 -4.98 -21.70
CA GLY A 752 -7.38 -5.40 -21.25
C GLY A 752 -7.90 -6.62 -21.99
N ASN A 753 -7.37 -6.91 -23.17
CA ASN A 753 -7.70 -8.06 -24.01
C ASN A 753 -6.48 -8.97 -24.26
N ARG A 754 -5.51 -8.98 -23.34
CA ARG A 754 -4.19 -9.60 -23.54
C ARG A 754 -4.22 -11.07 -23.96
N PHE A 755 -5.30 -11.79 -23.64
CA PHE A 755 -5.49 -13.20 -24.01
C PHE A 755 -6.39 -13.44 -25.24
N SER A 756 -7.21 -12.46 -25.63
CA SER A 756 -8.16 -12.61 -26.75
C SER A 756 -7.43 -12.76 -28.09
N SER A 757 -6.44 -11.90 -28.36
CA SER A 757 -5.68 -11.95 -29.62
C SER A 757 -4.81 -13.21 -29.73
N PRO A 758 -4.05 -13.64 -28.69
CA PRO A 758 -3.34 -14.92 -28.72
C PRO A 758 -4.25 -16.14 -28.82
N LYS A 759 -5.42 -16.12 -28.17
CA LYS A 759 -6.43 -17.18 -28.33
C LYS A 759 -6.89 -17.28 -29.79
N ALA A 760 -7.28 -16.16 -30.40
CA ALA A 760 -7.73 -16.13 -31.79
C ALA A 760 -6.64 -16.60 -32.77
N LEU A 761 -5.38 -16.17 -32.56
CA LEU A 761 -4.22 -16.64 -33.33
C LEU A 761 -4.05 -18.16 -33.22
N THR A 762 -4.20 -18.71 -32.01
CA THR A 762 -4.01 -20.15 -31.76
C THR A 762 -5.15 -20.97 -32.36
N GLU A 763 -6.41 -20.55 -32.18
CA GLU A 763 -7.58 -21.19 -32.81
C GLU A 763 -7.51 -21.17 -34.34
N TRP A 764 -7.04 -20.05 -34.90
CA TRP A 764 -6.74 -19.97 -36.33
C TRP A 764 -5.68 -20.99 -36.74
N ALA A 765 -4.57 -21.09 -36.00
CA ALA A 765 -3.54 -22.09 -36.26
C ALA A 765 -4.09 -23.53 -36.24
N MET A 766 -4.93 -23.85 -35.24
CA MET A 766 -5.57 -25.17 -35.12
C MET A 766 -6.49 -25.50 -36.29
N THR A 767 -6.97 -24.50 -37.02
CA THR A 767 -7.81 -24.69 -38.21
C THR A 767 -6.98 -24.79 -39.50
N GLN A 768 -5.81 -24.14 -39.56
CA GLN A 768 -5.07 -23.95 -40.81
C GLN A 768 -4.01 -25.01 -41.14
N PHE A 769 -3.49 -25.73 -40.14
CA PHE A 769 -2.33 -26.67 -40.23
C PHE A 769 -2.61 -27.92 -39.41
#